data_AF-A0A9P5A9C5-F1
#
_entry.id   AF-A0A9P5A9C5-F1
#
_cell.length_a   1.000
_cell.length_b   1.000
_cell.length_c   1.000
_cell.angle_alpha   90.00
_cell.angle_beta   90.00
_cell.angle_gamma   90.00
#
_symmetry.space_group_name_H-M   'P 1'
#
loop_
_entity.id
_entity.type
_entity.pdbx_description
1 polymer ?
#
loop_
_entity_poly.entity_id
_entity_poly.type
_entity_poly.pdbx_seq_one_letter_code
_entity_poly.pdbx_strand_id
1 'polypeptide(L)'
;MFTFCPLQGALSDSPASQSLLELDGGVKVLVDLGWDETFDAEKLKEIEKQVTTLSLILVTHATASHLAAYAHCCKNIPQFTRIPVYATRPVIDLGRTLIQDLYTSSPAAATTIPQSSLKESAYSLTQTATTAQNLLLQSPTNDEIARYFSLIQPLKYSQPHQPLPSPFSPPLNGLTITAYNSGHTLGGTIWHIQHGLESIVYAVDWNQARENVFAGAAWLGGAGGGGAEVIEQLRKPTALICSSRGADRTALTGGRAKRDEQLIDTIKACVIRGGTVLIPVDSSARVLELSYLLEHAWRTDAVSDAGVLKTAKLYLAGRNMSSTMRYARSMLEWMDDSIVQEFEAFAEGQRKVNGVNDKKEGGPFDFKYLRLLERKAQITRLLSQNPENVSTEGRVILASDSSIEWGFSKDLIKGLARDSRNLVILTDKPGLSKTDKPSIARTLWDWWKERKDGVSVEQNANGENLEFVYAGGRELEIREAQRHALEGDELALYQQWLATQRQLQATQQSGGAAGLEATADVVDDASSESSSDSEDEDGEQQGKALNVSTAIAQAGRKNVVLKDEDLGINVLIKKKGVYDFDSRGKKGRERTFPIAIRRKRQDDFGELIRPEDYLRAEEKEEEGQDSTNMDASDDKLGKKRRWDDVAKSGTGARRPQAGRAGSADGEEGRAGDHDGFVPDELDSVEDIETEEPTGPCKLSYHTETVQTNLRIAYVDFSGLHDKRSLNMLIPLIQPRKLILVGGERDETLSLAEDCRRALVADNGNTDAGSERSVDVYTPEVGAVVDASVDTNAWVVKLADPLVRKIKWQNVRGLGIVTITGQLLATHINEAAAADEDAANKRQKTEEASSTTTLTNTAAAIPSATPVLDVLPANLISAVRSAAQPLHVGDLRLADLRRAMQSAGHTAEFRGEGTLVVDGTVAVRKTSAGRVEVESVGMPTARRSTFYEVRKMIYDNLAVVAGA
;
A
#
# COMPACT_ATOMS: atom_id res chain seq x y z
N MET A 1 0.01 24.07 -11.56
CA MET A 1 -1.40 23.76 -11.89
C MET A 1 -1.68 22.36 -11.38
N PHE A 2 -2.72 22.18 -10.57
CA PHE A 2 -3.08 20.93 -9.92
C PHE A 2 -4.54 20.62 -10.20
N THR A 3 -4.80 19.47 -10.80
CA THR A 3 -6.16 18.93 -10.97
C THR A 3 -6.32 17.59 -10.27
N PHE A 4 -7.51 17.36 -9.75
CA PHE A 4 -7.89 16.14 -9.03
C PHE A 4 -9.12 15.51 -9.69
N CYS A 5 -9.08 14.21 -9.92
CA CYS A 5 -10.20 13.45 -10.47
C CYS A 5 -10.40 12.15 -9.68
N PRO A 6 -11.50 11.97 -8.95
CA PRO A 6 -11.81 10.68 -8.33
C PRO A 6 -12.32 9.71 -9.38
N LEU A 7 -11.61 8.60 -9.58
CA LEU A 7 -12.02 7.53 -10.51
C LEU A 7 -13.03 6.58 -9.88
N GLN A 8 -12.97 6.38 -8.55
CA GLN A 8 -13.94 5.61 -7.77
C GLN A 8 -14.11 6.18 -6.35
N GLY A 9 -15.17 5.76 -5.66
CA GLY A 9 -15.40 6.06 -4.24
C GLY A 9 -15.99 7.43 -3.93
N ALA A 10 -16.05 8.38 -4.87
CA ALA A 10 -16.64 9.70 -4.61
C ALA A 10 -18.18 9.68 -4.71
N LEU A 11 -18.86 10.26 -3.71
CA LEU A 11 -20.33 10.34 -3.63
C LEU A 11 -21.03 9.00 -3.88
N SER A 12 -20.43 7.91 -3.41
CA SER A 12 -20.82 6.53 -3.68
C SER A 12 -20.70 5.69 -2.41
N ASP A 13 -21.63 4.74 -2.23
CA ASP A 13 -21.60 3.75 -1.13
C ASP A 13 -20.62 2.60 -1.44
N SER A 14 -19.92 2.63 -2.59
CA SER A 14 -18.88 1.64 -2.92
C SER A 14 -17.63 1.87 -2.07
N PRO A 15 -17.05 0.81 -1.46
CA PRO A 15 -15.85 0.93 -0.63
C PRO A 15 -14.58 1.25 -1.44
N ALA A 16 -14.57 1.01 -2.75
CA ALA A 16 -13.40 1.15 -3.61
C ALA A 16 -12.90 2.61 -3.73
N SER A 17 -11.60 2.82 -3.57
CA SER A 17 -10.92 4.11 -3.67
C SER A 17 -9.94 4.10 -4.85
N GLN A 18 -10.08 5.08 -5.75
CA GLN A 18 -9.16 5.33 -6.86
C GLN A 18 -9.18 6.82 -7.20
N SER A 19 -8.03 7.47 -7.23
CA SER A 19 -7.92 8.91 -7.50
C SER A 19 -6.76 9.23 -8.44
N LEU A 20 -6.97 10.14 -9.38
CA LEU A 20 -5.94 10.65 -10.29
C LEU A 20 -5.63 12.11 -9.94
N LEU A 21 -4.35 12.40 -9.69
CA LEU A 21 -3.83 13.75 -9.53
C LEU A 21 -2.99 14.08 -10.76
N GLU A 22 -3.24 15.23 -11.37
CA GLU A 22 -2.41 15.76 -12.44
C GLU A 22 -1.80 17.09 -11.98
N LEU A 23 -0.48 17.09 -11.89
CA LEU A 23 0.35 18.20 -11.44
C LEU A 23 0.95 18.94 -12.63
N ASP A 24 1.58 20.08 -12.34
CA ASP A 24 2.23 20.90 -13.35
C ASP A 24 3.29 20.12 -14.14
N GLY A 25 3.50 20.48 -15.39
CA GLY A 25 4.41 19.76 -16.30
C GLY A 25 3.89 18.40 -16.78
N GLY A 26 2.61 18.07 -16.54
CA GLY A 26 1.97 16.85 -17.02
C GLY A 26 2.27 15.60 -16.19
N VAL A 27 2.73 15.78 -14.94
CA VAL A 27 2.99 14.67 -14.02
C VAL A 27 1.67 14.13 -13.49
N LYS A 28 1.39 12.84 -13.72
CA LYS A 28 0.17 12.17 -13.25
C LYS A 28 0.46 11.15 -12.17
N VAL A 29 -0.16 11.31 -11.01
CA VAL A 29 -0.05 10.42 -9.86
C VAL A 29 -1.38 9.70 -9.68
N LEU A 30 -1.36 8.37 -9.78
CA LEU A 30 -2.52 7.54 -9.42
C LEU A 30 -2.40 7.18 -7.94
N VAL A 31 -3.44 7.43 -7.16
CA VAL A 31 -3.51 7.05 -5.74
C VAL A 31 -4.57 5.99 -5.58
N ASP A 32 -4.13 4.86 -5.02
CA ASP A 32 -4.88 3.63 -4.79
C ASP A 32 -5.37 2.92 -6.06
N LEU A 33 -5.52 1.60 -5.91
CA LEU A 33 -6.00 0.65 -6.90
C LEU A 33 -7.09 -0.21 -6.27
N GLY A 34 -8.05 0.47 -5.65
CA GLY A 34 -9.17 -0.16 -4.97
C GLY A 34 -10.08 -0.92 -5.91
N TRP A 35 -10.67 -2.00 -5.42
CA TRP A 35 -11.75 -2.69 -6.11
C TRP A 35 -12.85 -3.06 -5.13
N ASP A 36 -14.07 -3.19 -5.62
CA ASP A 36 -15.18 -3.66 -4.82
C ASP A 36 -15.38 -5.17 -4.96
N GLU A 37 -16.26 -5.71 -4.14
CA GLU A 37 -16.60 -7.14 -4.10
C GLU A 37 -17.19 -7.68 -5.43
N THR A 38 -17.53 -6.80 -6.37
CA THR A 38 -18.10 -7.20 -7.66
C THR A 38 -17.05 -7.59 -8.69
N PHE A 39 -15.79 -7.18 -8.48
CA PHE A 39 -14.66 -7.41 -9.39
C PHE A 39 -14.98 -7.02 -10.84
N ASP A 40 -15.70 -5.91 -11.02
CA ASP A 40 -16.11 -5.46 -12.34
C ASP A 40 -14.93 -4.79 -13.09
N ALA A 41 -14.51 -5.40 -14.19
CA ALA A 41 -13.43 -4.89 -15.03
C ALA A 41 -13.81 -3.57 -15.75
N GLU A 42 -15.10 -3.27 -15.90
CA GLU A 42 -15.52 -2.01 -16.53
C GLU A 42 -15.09 -0.79 -15.72
N LYS A 43 -15.01 -0.92 -14.39
CA LYS A 43 -14.57 0.14 -13.48
C LYS A 43 -13.07 0.44 -13.60
N LEU A 44 -12.29 -0.44 -14.26
CA LEU A 44 -10.85 -0.28 -14.48
C LEU A 44 -10.51 0.32 -15.86
N LYS A 45 -11.51 0.49 -16.75
CA LYS A 45 -11.31 1.03 -18.11
C LYS A 45 -10.68 2.42 -18.11
N GLU A 46 -11.00 3.26 -17.12
CA GLU A 46 -10.40 4.59 -17.02
C GLU A 46 -8.92 4.54 -16.63
N ILE A 47 -8.52 3.58 -15.78
CA ILE A 47 -7.09 3.34 -15.49
C ILE A 47 -6.38 2.86 -16.75
N GLU A 48 -6.97 1.90 -17.48
CA GLU A 48 -6.40 1.35 -18.71
C GLU A 48 -6.07 2.45 -19.75
N LYS A 49 -6.94 3.45 -19.89
CA LYS A 49 -6.72 4.60 -20.78
C LYS A 49 -5.54 5.50 -20.35
N GLN A 50 -5.25 5.58 -19.05
CA GLN A 50 -4.29 6.52 -18.49
C GLN A 50 -2.88 5.93 -18.35
N VAL A 51 -2.71 4.60 -18.44
CA VAL A 51 -1.45 3.87 -18.17
C VAL A 51 -0.22 4.49 -18.83
N THR A 52 -0.32 4.88 -20.10
CA THR A 52 0.80 5.46 -20.87
C THR A 52 1.16 6.89 -20.46
N THR A 53 0.36 7.51 -19.60
CA THR A 53 0.58 8.87 -19.10
C THR A 53 0.85 8.93 -17.59
N LEU A 54 0.69 7.80 -16.88
CA LEU A 54 0.93 7.73 -15.45
C LEU A 54 2.42 7.83 -15.14
N SER A 55 2.75 8.70 -14.19
CA SER A 55 4.14 8.92 -13.75
C SER A 55 4.53 8.02 -12.59
N LEU A 56 3.63 7.82 -11.63
CA LEU A 56 3.81 6.94 -10.48
C LEU A 56 2.48 6.55 -9.85
N ILE A 57 2.50 5.51 -9.02
CA ILE A 57 1.36 5.02 -8.24
C ILE A 57 1.69 5.08 -6.74
N LEU A 58 0.76 5.59 -5.94
CA LEU A 58 0.83 5.58 -4.48
C LEU A 58 -0.25 4.65 -3.92
N VAL A 59 0.08 3.80 -2.94
CA VAL A 59 -0.89 2.92 -2.26
C VAL A 59 -0.99 3.33 -0.79
N THR A 60 -2.21 3.46 -0.30
CA THR A 60 -2.50 3.90 1.08
C THR A 60 -2.59 2.76 2.09
N HIS A 61 -3.42 1.75 1.81
CA HIS A 61 -3.77 0.67 2.76
C HIS A 61 -3.71 -0.73 2.13
N ALA A 62 -3.42 -1.74 2.96
CA ALA A 62 -3.51 -3.16 2.59
C ALA A 62 -4.93 -3.71 2.76
N THR A 63 -5.91 -3.09 2.10
CA THR A 63 -7.32 -3.51 2.10
C THR A 63 -7.83 -3.63 0.66
N ALA A 64 -8.91 -4.40 0.47
CA ALA A 64 -9.45 -4.62 -0.88
C ALA A 64 -9.90 -3.30 -1.53
N SER A 65 -10.43 -2.38 -0.71
CA SER A 65 -10.83 -1.03 -1.10
C SER A 65 -9.72 -0.14 -1.64
N HIS A 66 -8.43 -0.48 -1.43
CA HIS A 66 -7.30 0.36 -1.87
C HIS A 66 -6.29 -0.37 -2.77
N LEU A 67 -6.26 -1.71 -2.78
CA LEU A 67 -5.21 -2.46 -3.47
C LEU A 67 -5.70 -3.65 -4.33
N ALA A 68 -6.97 -4.05 -4.24
CA ALA A 68 -7.47 -5.28 -4.86
C ALA A 68 -7.24 -5.38 -6.39
N ALA A 69 -7.24 -4.25 -7.11
CA ALA A 69 -7.06 -4.25 -8.56
C ALA A 69 -5.58 -4.35 -8.99
N TYR A 70 -4.60 -4.22 -8.09
CA TYR A 70 -3.18 -4.12 -8.46
C TYR A 70 -2.67 -5.33 -9.26
N ALA A 71 -2.92 -6.55 -8.77
CA ALA A 71 -2.46 -7.76 -9.46
C ALA A 71 -3.21 -7.99 -10.79
N HIS A 72 -4.49 -7.59 -10.86
CA HIS A 72 -5.26 -7.61 -12.11
C HIS A 72 -4.63 -6.68 -13.15
N CYS A 73 -4.36 -5.43 -12.77
CA CYS A 73 -3.72 -4.45 -13.64
C CYS A 73 -2.35 -4.92 -14.12
N CYS A 74 -1.49 -5.44 -13.24
CA CYS A 74 -0.17 -5.96 -13.61
C CYS A 74 -0.21 -7.11 -14.61
N LYS A 75 -1.23 -7.98 -14.53
CA LYS A 75 -1.37 -9.16 -15.40
C LYS A 75 -2.02 -8.83 -16.74
N ASN A 76 -3.08 -8.03 -16.70
CA ASN A 76 -3.99 -7.86 -17.84
C ASN A 76 -3.77 -6.56 -18.60
N ILE A 77 -3.20 -5.53 -17.98
CA ILE A 77 -2.97 -4.23 -18.61
C ILE A 77 -1.50 -4.14 -19.08
N PRO A 78 -1.24 -4.02 -20.39
CA PRO A 78 0.12 -3.89 -20.91
C PRO A 78 0.86 -2.69 -20.30
N GLN A 79 2.17 -2.83 -20.10
CA GLN A 79 3.07 -1.77 -19.59
C GLN A 79 2.81 -1.29 -18.15
N PHE A 80 1.75 -1.75 -17.48
CA PHE A 80 1.42 -1.33 -16.11
C PHE A 80 2.56 -1.61 -15.12
N THR A 81 3.25 -2.75 -15.27
CA THR A 81 4.40 -3.14 -14.44
C THR A 81 5.64 -2.24 -14.59
N ARG A 82 5.66 -1.35 -15.59
CA ARG A 82 6.76 -0.38 -15.79
C ARG A 82 6.56 0.91 -14.99
N ILE A 83 5.37 1.13 -14.41
CA ILE A 83 5.08 2.32 -13.62
C ILE A 83 5.63 2.11 -12.21
N PRO A 84 6.40 3.05 -11.65
CA PRO A 84 6.92 2.94 -10.29
C PRO A 84 5.78 3.08 -9.27
N VAL A 85 5.74 2.15 -8.31
CA VAL A 85 4.73 2.08 -7.25
C VAL A 85 5.38 2.28 -5.90
N TYR A 86 4.75 3.08 -5.03
CA TYR A 86 5.26 3.38 -3.69
C TYR A 86 4.23 3.03 -2.62
N ALA A 87 4.70 2.37 -1.56
CA ALA A 87 3.90 2.02 -0.39
C ALA A 87 4.81 1.79 0.83
N THR A 88 4.26 1.74 2.03
CA THR A 88 5.01 1.31 3.21
C THR A 88 5.22 -0.20 3.22
N ARG A 89 6.22 -0.65 3.98
CA ARG A 89 6.55 -2.09 4.07
C ARG A 89 5.37 -2.97 4.51
N PRO A 90 4.60 -2.63 5.57
CA PRO A 90 3.46 -3.44 5.96
C PRO A 90 2.36 -3.49 4.90
N VAL A 91 2.13 -2.39 4.18
CA VAL A 91 1.13 -2.36 3.10
C VAL A 91 1.49 -3.32 1.97
N ILE A 92 2.78 -3.44 1.63
CA ILE A 92 3.28 -4.39 0.62
C ILE A 92 3.10 -5.83 1.09
N ASP A 93 3.59 -6.16 2.28
CA ASP A 93 3.60 -7.56 2.75
C ASP A 93 2.20 -8.09 3.09
N LEU A 94 1.37 -7.28 3.78
CA LEU A 94 0.00 -7.63 4.11
C LEU A 94 -0.93 -7.53 2.87
N GLY A 95 -0.63 -6.61 1.96
CA GLY A 95 -1.31 -6.51 0.68
C GLY A 95 -1.10 -7.77 -0.16
N ARG A 96 0.12 -8.32 -0.17
CA ARG A 96 0.42 -9.59 -0.86
C ARG A 96 -0.43 -10.73 -0.31
N THR A 97 -0.51 -10.89 1.01
CA THR A 97 -1.31 -11.96 1.63
C THR A 97 -2.80 -11.81 1.34
N LEU A 98 -3.31 -10.58 1.35
CA LEU A 98 -4.69 -10.27 0.98
C LEU A 98 -5.00 -10.68 -0.46
N ILE A 99 -4.17 -10.27 -1.42
CA ILE A 99 -4.38 -10.58 -2.84
C ILE A 99 -4.30 -12.09 -3.08
N GLN A 100 -3.35 -12.78 -2.44
CA GLN A 100 -3.26 -14.24 -2.54
C GLN A 100 -4.52 -14.92 -1.95
N ASP A 101 -5.02 -14.49 -0.78
CA ASP A 101 -6.28 -15.04 -0.22
C ASP A 101 -7.46 -14.76 -1.16
N LEU A 102 -7.58 -13.53 -1.67
CA LEU A 102 -8.64 -13.11 -2.56
C LEU A 102 -8.70 -13.94 -3.85
N TYR A 103 -7.57 -14.13 -4.55
CA TYR A 103 -7.54 -14.92 -5.80
C TYR A 103 -7.72 -16.42 -5.58
N THR A 104 -7.30 -16.93 -4.43
CA THR A 104 -7.48 -18.35 -4.07
C THR A 104 -8.92 -18.62 -3.61
N SER A 105 -9.56 -17.63 -2.99
CA SER A 105 -10.92 -17.74 -2.43
C SER A 105 -12.04 -17.33 -3.39
N SER A 106 -11.77 -16.45 -4.37
CA SER A 106 -12.79 -15.94 -5.29
C SER A 106 -12.42 -16.18 -6.77
N PRO A 107 -13.11 -17.11 -7.46
CA PRO A 107 -13.00 -17.25 -8.91
C PRO A 107 -13.36 -15.98 -9.69
N ALA A 108 -14.26 -15.16 -9.16
CA ALA A 108 -14.73 -13.95 -9.83
C ALA A 108 -13.62 -12.87 -9.94
N ALA A 109 -12.61 -12.90 -9.06
CA ALA A 109 -11.48 -11.97 -9.09
C ALA A 109 -10.62 -12.07 -10.37
N ALA A 110 -10.68 -13.21 -11.07
CA ALA A 110 -10.04 -13.37 -12.37
C ALA A 110 -10.70 -12.50 -13.45
N THR A 111 -11.96 -12.09 -13.26
CA THR A 111 -12.79 -11.31 -14.19
C THR A 111 -13.04 -11.98 -15.53
N THR A 112 -14.02 -11.44 -16.27
CA THR A 112 -14.44 -11.98 -17.56
C THR A 112 -13.88 -11.16 -18.73
N ILE A 113 -13.58 -11.83 -19.84
CA ILE A 113 -13.17 -11.17 -21.07
C ILE A 113 -14.32 -10.29 -21.60
N PRO A 114 -14.05 -9.01 -21.94
CA PRO A 114 -15.06 -8.13 -22.53
C PRO A 114 -15.66 -8.72 -23.81
N GLN A 115 -16.98 -8.67 -23.92
CA GLN A 115 -17.72 -9.16 -25.10
C GLN A 115 -17.33 -8.43 -26.39
N SER A 116 -16.93 -7.17 -26.31
CA SER A 116 -16.39 -6.41 -27.45
C SER A 116 -15.12 -7.07 -28.01
N SER A 117 -14.16 -7.41 -27.15
CA SER A 117 -12.89 -8.03 -27.54
C SER A 117 -13.08 -9.44 -28.11
N LEU A 118 -14.06 -10.20 -27.59
CA LEU A 118 -14.41 -11.51 -28.15
C LEU A 118 -15.02 -11.39 -29.55
N LYS A 119 -15.90 -10.42 -29.79
CA LYS A 119 -16.52 -10.17 -31.10
C LYS A 119 -15.50 -9.78 -32.17
N GLU A 120 -14.52 -8.95 -31.84
CA GLU A 120 -13.43 -8.59 -32.76
C GLU A 120 -12.61 -9.80 -33.18
N SER A 121 -12.39 -10.73 -32.25
CA SER A 121 -11.61 -11.96 -32.48
C SER A 121 -12.38 -13.02 -33.28
N ALA A 122 -13.71 -12.98 -33.25
CA ALA A 122 -14.58 -14.04 -33.78
C ALA A 122 -15.01 -13.88 -35.25
N TYR A 123 -14.21 -13.20 -36.08
CA TYR A 123 -14.51 -12.95 -37.49
C TYR A 123 -14.86 -14.21 -38.30
N SER A 124 -14.47 -15.40 -37.83
CA SER A 124 -14.69 -16.72 -38.46
C SER A 124 -15.83 -17.55 -37.84
N LEU A 125 -16.23 -17.28 -36.58
CA LEU A 125 -17.19 -18.07 -35.78
C LEU A 125 -18.35 -17.18 -35.28
N THR A 126 -19.05 -16.53 -36.20
CA THR A 126 -20.05 -15.49 -35.86
C THR A 126 -21.24 -16.03 -35.04
N GLN A 127 -21.58 -17.32 -35.16
CA GLN A 127 -22.62 -17.97 -34.35
C GLN A 127 -22.17 -18.33 -32.92
N THR A 128 -20.89 -18.62 -32.71
CA THR A 128 -20.36 -19.09 -31.43
C THR A 128 -19.98 -17.94 -30.49
N ALA A 129 -19.62 -16.78 -31.05
CA ALA A 129 -19.33 -15.58 -30.28
C ALA A 129 -20.55 -15.00 -29.55
N THR A 130 -21.76 -15.26 -30.04
CA THR A 130 -23.00 -14.86 -29.35
C THR A 130 -23.35 -15.75 -28.15
N THR A 131 -22.84 -16.99 -28.13
CA THR A 131 -23.09 -17.97 -27.06
C THR A 131 -21.98 -18.00 -26.01
N ALA A 132 -20.74 -17.64 -26.36
CA ALA A 132 -19.61 -17.62 -25.44
C ALA A 132 -19.67 -16.40 -24.48
N GLN A 133 -20.25 -16.62 -23.30
CA GLN A 133 -20.35 -15.63 -22.23
C GLN A 133 -19.54 -16.06 -21.02
N ASN A 134 -19.08 -15.08 -20.23
CA ASN A 134 -18.38 -15.29 -18.96
C ASN A 134 -17.07 -16.11 -19.07
N LEU A 135 -16.37 -16.03 -20.20
CA LEU A 135 -15.01 -16.58 -20.33
C LEU A 135 -14.08 -15.80 -19.39
N LEU A 136 -13.34 -16.49 -18.54
CA LEU A 136 -12.44 -15.87 -17.56
C LEU A 136 -11.12 -15.45 -18.19
N LEU A 137 -10.56 -14.34 -17.72
CA LEU A 137 -9.14 -14.05 -17.93
C LEU A 137 -8.27 -15.00 -17.09
N GLN A 138 -6.99 -15.09 -17.43
CA GLN A 138 -6.05 -15.86 -16.62
C GLN A 138 -5.84 -15.18 -15.28
N SER A 139 -6.15 -15.89 -14.18
CA SER A 139 -5.82 -15.41 -12.84
C SER A 139 -4.31 -15.35 -12.65
N PRO A 140 -3.78 -14.32 -11.96
CA PRO A 140 -2.38 -14.27 -11.59
C PRO A 140 -2.03 -15.42 -10.64
N THR A 141 -0.87 -16.05 -10.84
CA THR A 141 -0.38 -17.10 -9.92
C THR A 141 0.20 -16.49 -8.64
N ASN A 142 0.37 -17.29 -7.58
CA ASN A 142 1.00 -16.83 -6.34
C ASN A 142 2.43 -16.27 -6.56
N ASP A 143 3.18 -16.86 -7.48
CA ASP A 143 4.52 -16.39 -7.86
C ASP A 143 4.47 -15.09 -8.66
N GLU A 144 3.47 -14.92 -9.53
CA GLU A 144 3.22 -13.66 -10.22
C GLU A 144 2.87 -12.55 -9.24
N ILE A 145 1.97 -12.82 -8.28
CA ILE A 145 1.63 -11.87 -7.22
C ILE A 145 2.88 -11.51 -6.42
N ALA A 146 3.70 -12.49 -6.00
CA ALA A 146 4.95 -12.21 -5.29
C ALA A 146 5.90 -11.32 -6.10
N ARG A 147 6.05 -11.59 -7.42
CA ARG A 147 6.84 -10.74 -8.31
C ARG A 147 6.26 -9.33 -8.43
N TYR A 148 4.95 -9.17 -8.64
CA TYR A 148 4.32 -7.85 -8.74
C TYR A 148 4.52 -7.02 -7.47
N PHE A 149 4.43 -7.63 -6.29
CA PHE A 149 4.67 -6.93 -5.02
C PHE A 149 6.15 -6.60 -4.77
N SER A 150 7.08 -7.36 -5.35
CA SER A 150 8.52 -7.03 -5.32
C SER A 150 8.89 -5.79 -6.13
N LEU A 151 8.04 -5.39 -7.09
CA LEU A 151 8.22 -4.16 -7.88
C LEU A 151 7.85 -2.89 -7.09
N ILE A 152 7.09 -3.02 -5.99
CA ILE A 152 6.68 -1.88 -5.16
C ILE A 152 7.87 -1.42 -4.32
N GLN A 153 8.16 -0.12 -4.38
CA GLN A 153 9.24 0.50 -3.62
C GLN A 153 8.80 0.80 -2.19
N PRO A 154 9.43 0.18 -1.17
CA PRO A 154 9.06 0.37 0.22
C PRO A 154 9.53 1.73 0.76
N LEU A 155 8.64 2.46 1.40
CA LEU A 155 8.95 3.70 2.12
C LEU A 155 8.76 3.55 3.63
N LYS A 156 9.46 4.40 4.40
CA LYS A 156 9.26 4.58 5.84
C LYS A 156 8.44 5.84 6.11
N TYR A 157 7.80 5.89 7.28
CA TYR A 157 7.09 7.09 7.70
C TYR A 157 8.02 8.28 7.87
N SER A 158 7.50 9.48 7.57
CA SER A 158 8.17 10.77 7.70
C SER A 158 9.49 10.89 6.95
N GLN A 159 9.74 10.01 5.97
CA GLN A 159 10.92 10.07 5.11
C GLN A 159 10.53 10.73 3.78
N PRO A 160 11.02 11.96 3.49
CA PRO A 160 10.83 12.57 2.18
C PRO A 160 11.58 11.77 1.11
N HIS A 161 10.88 11.40 0.05
CA HIS A 161 11.41 10.60 -1.04
C HIS A 161 11.16 11.31 -2.39
N GLN A 162 12.17 11.31 -3.25
CA GLN A 162 12.01 11.78 -4.63
C GLN A 162 11.76 10.56 -5.52
N PRO A 163 10.56 10.40 -6.08
CA PRO A 163 10.21 9.24 -6.87
C PRO A 163 10.96 9.23 -8.21
N LEU A 164 11.04 8.05 -8.80
CA LEU A 164 11.59 7.85 -10.13
C LEU A 164 10.49 8.13 -11.18
N PRO A 165 10.83 8.72 -12.34
CA PRO A 165 9.87 8.85 -13.44
C PRO A 165 9.57 7.49 -14.07
N SER A 166 8.34 7.29 -14.52
CA SER A 166 8.03 6.18 -15.43
C SER A 166 8.71 6.41 -16.80
N PRO A 167 8.89 5.34 -17.60
CA PRO A 167 9.47 5.46 -18.95
C PRO A 167 8.68 6.36 -19.91
N PHE A 168 7.40 6.61 -19.63
CA PHE A 168 6.48 7.34 -20.50
C PHE A 168 6.10 8.73 -19.97
N SER A 169 6.50 9.05 -18.74
CA SER A 169 6.15 10.30 -18.08
C SER A 169 7.19 11.40 -18.28
N PRO A 170 6.77 12.68 -18.21
CA PRO A 170 7.70 13.80 -18.15
C PRO A 170 8.61 13.74 -16.91
N PRO A 171 9.73 14.49 -16.89
CA PRO A 171 10.56 14.63 -15.70
C PRO A 171 9.75 15.18 -14.50
N LEU A 172 9.97 14.60 -13.32
CA LEU A 172 9.17 14.90 -12.12
C LEU A 172 9.55 16.21 -11.41
N ASN A 173 10.52 16.98 -11.94
CA ASN A 173 10.86 18.36 -11.55
C ASN A 173 10.87 18.64 -10.02
N GLY A 174 11.50 17.78 -9.23
CA GLY A 174 11.63 17.98 -7.77
C GLY A 174 10.41 17.58 -6.95
N LEU A 175 9.48 16.79 -7.52
CA LEU A 175 8.40 16.13 -6.79
C LEU A 175 8.95 15.37 -5.58
N THR A 176 8.36 15.59 -4.43
CA THR A 176 8.70 14.91 -3.17
C THR A 176 7.44 14.30 -2.59
N ILE A 177 7.51 13.01 -2.24
CA ILE A 177 6.44 12.29 -1.57
C ILE A 177 6.89 11.91 -0.16
N THR A 178 6.03 12.09 0.83
CA THR A 178 6.28 11.70 2.22
C THR A 178 5.07 10.95 2.76
N ALA A 179 5.30 9.78 3.34
CA ALA A 179 4.26 8.97 3.96
C ALA A 179 4.16 9.27 5.47
N TYR A 180 2.96 9.51 5.98
CA TYR A 180 2.66 9.68 7.41
C TYR A 180 1.72 8.60 7.91
N ASN A 181 1.74 8.27 9.20
CA ASN A 181 0.84 7.25 9.75
C ASN A 181 -0.64 7.70 9.69
N SER A 182 -1.51 6.87 9.12
CA SER A 182 -2.96 7.10 9.06
C SER A 182 -3.72 6.59 10.30
N GLY A 183 -3.15 5.64 11.05
CA GLY A 183 -3.79 4.99 12.19
C GLY A 183 -5.02 4.11 11.89
N HIS A 184 -5.34 3.87 10.61
CA HIS A 184 -6.46 3.00 10.20
C HIS A 184 -6.05 1.52 10.07
N THR A 185 -4.89 1.27 9.45
CA THR A 185 -4.31 -0.07 9.23
C THR A 185 -2.82 -0.09 9.53
N LEU A 186 -2.21 -1.26 9.73
CA LEU A 186 -0.76 -1.37 9.88
C LEU A 186 -0.06 -0.83 8.63
N GLY A 187 0.85 0.12 8.81
CA GLY A 187 1.54 0.78 7.69
C GLY A 187 0.66 1.73 6.86
N GLY A 188 -0.63 1.90 7.18
CA GLY A 188 -1.54 2.75 6.40
C GLY A 188 -1.07 4.20 6.33
N THR A 189 -1.16 4.84 5.17
CA THR A 189 -0.50 6.13 4.92
C THR A 189 -1.42 7.31 4.65
N ILE A 190 -1.07 8.46 5.21
CA ILE A 190 -1.43 9.78 4.71
C ILE A 190 -0.29 10.26 3.82
N TRP A 191 -0.56 10.60 2.56
CA TRP A 191 0.46 11.06 1.63
C TRP A 191 0.56 12.58 1.63
N HIS A 192 1.76 13.09 1.86
CA HIS A 192 2.11 14.48 1.58
C HIS A 192 2.89 14.54 0.27
N ILE A 193 2.31 15.20 -0.73
CA ILE A 193 2.84 15.33 -2.09
C ILE A 193 3.21 16.80 -2.29
N GLN A 194 4.50 17.06 -2.45
CA GLN A 194 5.04 18.39 -2.65
C GLN A 194 5.63 18.53 -4.06
N HIS A 195 5.12 19.47 -4.84
CA HIS A 195 5.61 19.77 -6.19
C HIS A 195 5.75 21.28 -6.36
N GLY A 196 7.00 21.77 -6.41
CA GLY A 196 7.28 23.20 -6.39
C GLY A 196 6.73 23.85 -5.12
N LEU A 197 5.68 24.67 -5.26
CA LEU A 197 5.00 25.36 -4.16
C LEU A 197 3.66 24.74 -3.78
N GLU A 198 3.19 23.77 -4.57
CA GLU A 198 1.97 23.04 -4.29
C GLU A 198 2.28 21.99 -3.20
N SER A 199 1.53 22.06 -2.11
CA SER A 199 1.58 21.11 -1.00
C SER A 199 0.22 20.43 -0.89
N ILE A 200 0.13 19.18 -1.31
CA ILE A 200 -1.11 18.40 -1.34
C ILE A 200 -1.04 17.34 -0.26
N VAL A 201 -2.08 17.24 0.56
CA VAL A 201 -2.21 16.18 1.57
C VAL A 201 -3.38 15.29 1.17
N TYR A 202 -3.10 14.01 0.94
CA TYR A 202 -4.08 12.98 0.63
C TYR A 202 -4.29 12.09 1.86
N ALA A 203 -5.46 12.19 2.47
CA ALA A 203 -5.82 11.51 3.71
C ALA A 203 -7.26 10.97 3.62
N VAL A 204 -7.44 9.86 2.92
CA VAL A 204 -8.77 9.24 2.76
C VAL A 204 -9.15 8.50 4.04
N ASP A 205 -8.62 7.31 4.29
CA ASP A 205 -9.00 6.51 5.45
C ASP A 205 -7.96 6.65 6.58
N TRP A 206 -8.35 7.34 7.65
CA TRP A 206 -7.47 7.61 8.79
C TRP A 206 -8.28 7.65 10.08
N ASN A 207 -7.61 7.43 11.21
CA ASN A 207 -8.22 7.42 12.54
C ASN A 207 -7.33 8.12 13.56
N GLN A 208 -7.89 9.14 14.23
CA GLN A 208 -7.16 9.86 15.28
C GLN A 208 -7.04 9.05 16.57
N ALA A 209 -8.02 8.20 16.86
CA ALA A 209 -8.04 7.43 18.09
C ALA A 209 -6.98 6.34 18.05
N ARG A 210 -6.26 6.17 19.18
CA ARG A 210 -5.36 5.02 19.36
C ARG A 210 -6.19 3.76 19.55
N GLU A 211 -5.82 2.70 18.87
CA GLU A 211 -6.41 1.36 19.01
C GLU A 211 -5.50 0.46 19.86
N ASN A 212 -5.76 -0.85 19.94
CA ASN A 212 -4.90 -1.74 20.70
C ASN A 212 -3.60 -2.04 19.93
N VAL A 213 -3.70 -2.23 18.62
CA VAL A 213 -2.57 -2.51 17.73
C VAL A 213 -2.05 -1.27 17.01
N PHE A 214 -2.93 -0.36 16.63
CA PHE A 214 -2.58 0.78 15.78
C PHE A 214 -2.43 2.08 16.57
N ALA A 215 -1.32 2.78 16.34
CA ALA A 215 -1.14 4.15 16.78
C ALA A 215 -2.08 5.09 16.01
N GLY A 216 -2.53 6.17 16.64
CA GLY A 216 -3.38 7.18 15.99
C GLY A 216 -2.69 7.90 14.83
N ALA A 217 -3.50 8.51 13.96
CA ALA A 217 -3.04 9.30 12.82
C ALA A 217 -2.05 10.39 13.22
N ALA A 218 -1.00 10.55 12.41
CA ALA A 218 0.08 11.50 12.63
C ALA A 218 -0.30 12.94 12.20
N TRP A 219 -1.47 13.43 12.63
CA TRP A 219 -1.85 14.83 12.40
C TRP A 219 -1.20 15.79 13.38
N LEU A 220 -1.12 15.39 14.65
CA LEU A 220 -0.67 16.25 15.75
C LEU A 220 0.78 15.90 16.14
N GLY A 221 1.64 16.90 16.22
CA GLY A 221 3.07 16.74 16.44
C GLY A 221 3.46 16.59 17.91
N GLY A 222 4.21 15.53 18.24
CA GLY A 222 4.80 15.29 19.56
C GLY A 222 5.08 13.80 19.77
N ALA A 223 6.23 13.47 20.39
CA ALA A 223 6.52 12.09 20.77
C ALA A 223 5.40 11.59 21.71
N GLY A 224 4.59 10.63 21.25
CA GLY A 224 3.50 10.03 22.05
C GLY A 224 2.14 10.74 22.01
N GLY A 225 1.76 11.40 20.91
CA GLY A 225 0.34 11.78 20.66
C GLY A 225 -0.24 12.86 21.58
N GLY A 226 0.60 13.63 22.27
CA GLY A 226 0.19 14.66 23.23
C GLY A 226 0.34 16.12 22.77
N GLY A 227 0.77 16.37 21.54
CA GLY A 227 0.86 17.75 21.03
C GLY A 227 -0.50 18.29 20.60
N ALA A 228 -0.75 19.57 20.88
CA ALA A 228 -1.97 20.26 20.45
C ALA A 228 -1.86 20.88 19.05
N GLU A 229 -0.68 20.82 18.43
CA GLU A 229 -0.39 21.47 17.15
C GLU A 229 -0.25 20.46 16.02
N VAL A 230 -0.77 20.81 14.85
CA VAL A 230 -0.61 20.03 13.63
C VAL A 230 0.86 20.02 13.21
N ILE A 231 1.36 18.86 12.77
CA ILE A 231 2.72 18.71 12.23
C ILE A 231 2.99 19.78 11.18
N GLU A 232 4.14 20.45 11.26
CA GLU A 232 4.47 21.62 10.44
C GLU A 232 4.31 21.35 8.94
N GLN A 233 4.74 20.17 8.47
CA GLN A 233 4.65 19.75 7.08
C GLN A 233 3.20 19.55 6.58
N LEU A 234 2.27 19.20 7.47
CA LEU A 234 0.86 18.95 7.13
C LEU A 234 -0.03 20.18 7.35
N ARG A 235 0.53 21.26 7.90
CA ARG A 235 -0.21 22.48 8.22
C ARG A 235 -0.36 23.37 6.99
N LYS A 236 -1.54 23.98 6.83
CA LYS A 236 -1.89 24.91 5.75
C LYS A 236 -1.55 24.39 4.34
N PRO A 237 -1.94 23.15 3.98
CA PRO A 237 -1.70 22.63 2.65
C PRO A 237 -2.46 23.44 1.60
N THR A 238 -1.96 23.39 0.36
CA THR A 238 -2.63 23.95 -0.82
C THR A 238 -3.98 23.27 -1.04
N ALA A 239 -3.99 21.94 -0.95
CA ALA A 239 -5.21 21.15 -0.97
C ALA A 239 -5.14 20.01 0.05
N LEU A 240 -6.23 19.80 0.78
CA LEU A 240 -6.46 18.61 1.59
C LEU A 240 -7.53 17.77 0.90
N ILE A 241 -7.18 16.54 0.51
CA ILE A 241 -8.12 15.53 0.03
C ILE A 241 -8.43 14.61 1.20
N CYS A 242 -9.68 14.60 1.64
CA CYS A 242 -10.11 13.84 2.82
C CYS A 242 -11.32 12.96 2.50
N SER A 243 -11.39 11.77 3.09
CA SER A 243 -12.63 10.98 3.04
C SER A 243 -13.71 11.67 3.87
N SER A 244 -14.96 11.56 3.43
CA SER A 244 -16.13 11.92 4.23
C SER A 244 -16.78 10.70 4.88
N ARG A 245 -16.21 9.49 4.74
CA ARG A 245 -16.72 8.27 5.39
C ARG A 245 -16.65 8.41 6.90
N GLY A 246 -17.78 8.25 7.57
CA GLY A 246 -17.84 8.38 9.02
C GLY A 246 -18.12 9.80 9.52
N ALA A 247 -18.44 10.74 8.63
CA ALA A 247 -18.90 12.06 9.01
C ALA A 247 -20.24 12.05 9.77
N ASP A 248 -21.05 11.00 9.63
CA ASP A 248 -22.26 10.81 10.44
C ASP A 248 -22.02 9.94 11.69
N ARG A 249 -20.81 9.41 11.88
CA ARG A 249 -20.49 8.56 13.04
C ARG A 249 -20.32 9.41 14.29
N THR A 250 -21.01 9.00 15.34
CA THR A 250 -20.91 9.59 16.66
C THR A 250 -19.91 8.82 17.52
N ALA A 251 -18.97 9.53 18.15
CA ALA A 251 -18.06 8.94 19.13
C ALA A 251 -18.83 8.16 20.20
N LEU A 252 -18.46 6.90 20.43
CA LEU A 252 -19.03 6.11 21.52
C LEU A 252 -18.66 6.75 22.87
N THR A 253 -19.66 6.94 23.74
CA THR A 253 -19.43 7.46 25.10
C THR A 253 -18.65 6.43 25.90
N GLY A 254 -17.44 6.76 26.36
CA GLY A 254 -16.50 5.79 26.97
C GLY A 254 -15.38 5.32 26.03
N GLY A 255 -15.41 5.73 24.75
CA GLY A 255 -14.33 5.53 23.79
C GLY A 255 -14.00 4.06 23.51
N ARG A 256 -12.74 3.78 23.20
CA ARG A 256 -12.21 2.45 22.84
C ARG A 256 -12.55 1.38 23.88
N ALA A 257 -12.33 1.67 25.17
CA ALA A 257 -12.53 0.68 26.24
C ALA A 257 -13.97 0.18 26.29
N LYS A 258 -14.96 1.09 26.15
CA LYS A 258 -16.37 0.68 26.14
C LYS A 258 -16.74 -0.13 24.90
N ARG A 259 -16.20 0.23 23.73
CA ARG A 259 -16.40 -0.54 22.48
C ARG A 259 -15.87 -1.96 22.64
N ASP A 260 -14.65 -2.10 23.17
CA ASP A 260 -13.98 -3.39 23.35
C ASP A 260 -14.74 -4.26 24.37
N GLU A 261 -15.22 -3.67 25.48
CA GLU A 261 -16.10 -4.33 26.46
C GLU A 261 -17.41 -4.80 25.83
N GLN A 262 -18.07 -3.94 25.03
CA GLN A 262 -19.31 -4.28 24.34
C GLN A 262 -19.14 -5.50 23.41
N LEU A 263 -18.03 -5.57 22.66
CA LEU A 263 -17.74 -6.73 21.80
C LEU A 263 -17.58 -8.01 22.62
N ILE A 264 -16.77 -7.96 23.68
CA ILE A 264 -16.49 -9.12 24.53
C ILE A 264 -17.76 -9.62 25.22
N ASP A 265 -18.59 -8.71 25.73
CA ASP A 265 -19.85 -9.05 26.38
C ASP A 265 -20.88 -9.64 25.41
N THR A 266 -20.94 -9.10 24.20
CA THR A 266 -21.76 -9.63 23.10
C THR A 266 -21.34 -11.07 22.77
N ILE A 267 -20.03 -11.35 22.72
CA ILE A 267 -19.49 -12.69 22.52
C ILE A 267 -19.85 -13.62 23.68
N LYS A 268 -19.61 -13.19 24.94
CA LYS A 268 -19.92 -13.97 26.15
C LYS A 268 -21.40 -14.35 26.20
N ALA A 269 -22.31 -13.43 25.90
CA ALA A 269 -23.75 -13.68 25.89
C ALA A 269 -24.19 -14.74 24.86
N CYS A 270 -23.47 -14.87 23.74
CA CYS A 270 -23.70 -15.93 22.75
C CYS A 270 -23.10 -17.26 23.20
N VAL A 271 -21.86 -17.24 23.70
CA VAL A 271 -21.13 -18.43 24.17
C VAL A 271 -21.87 -19.13 25.31
N ILE A 272 -22.46 -18.38 26.27
CA ILE A 272 -23.24 -18.95 27.39
C ILE A 272 -24.41 -19.82 26.90
N ARG A 273 -24.94 -19.55 25.70
CA ARG A 273 -26.02 -20.34 25.08
C ARG A 273 -25.52 -21.52 24.25
N GLY A 274 -24.21 -21.74 24.20
CA GLY A 274 -23.60 -22.76 23.33
C GLY A 274 -23.74 -22.43 21.84
N GLY A 275 -23.92 -21.16 21.48
CA GLY A 275 -23.97 -20.71 20.09
C GLY A 275 -22.58 -20.46 19.51
N THR A 276 -22.50 -20.41 18.18
CA THR A 276 -21.30 -19.99 17.45
C THR A 276 -21.40 -18.51 17.06
N VAL A 277 -20.34 -17.76 17.34
CA VAL A 277 -20.18 -16.37 16.90
C VAL A 277 -19.33 -16.35 15.63
N LEU A 278 -19.86 -15.77 14.55
CA LEU A 278 -19.13 -15.45 13.33
C LEU A 278 -18.85 -13.95 13.28
N ILE A 279 -17.59 -13.58 13.08
CA ILE A 279 -17.15 -12.20 12.92
C ILE A 279 -16.47 -12.08 11.55
N PRO A 280 -17.17 -11.60 10.51
CA PRO A 280 -16.58 -11.29 9.22
C PRO A 280 -15.56 -10.15 9.37
N VAL A 281 -14.36 -10.37 8.87
CA VAL A 281 -13.25 -9.41 8.93
C VAL A 281 -12.41 -9.53 7.66
N ASP A 282 -11.67 -8.49 7.29
CA ASP A 282 -10.70 -8.58 6.20
C ASP A 282 -9.52 -9.50 6.56
N SER A 283 -8.70 -9.89 5.59
CA SER A 283 -7.64 -10.89 5.80
C SER A 283 -6.26 -10.33 6.17
N SER A 284 -6.09 -9.01 6.26
CA SER A 284 -4.75 -8.37 6.31
C SER A 284 -4.62 -7.21 7.31
N ALA A 285 -5.68 -6.46 7.57
CA ALA A 285 -5.71 -5.23 8.35
C ALA A 285 -6.49 -5.37 9.67
N ARG A 286 -7.83 -5.25 9.69
CA ARG A 286 -8.61 -5.21 10.95
C ARG A 286 -8.58 -6.53 11.70
N VAL A 287 -8.28 -7.62 11.01
CA VAL A 287 -8.03 -8.93 11.64
C VAL A 287 -6.93 -8.87 12.70
N LEU A 288 -5.92 -8.02 12.54
CA LEU A 288 -4.84 -7.90 13.52
C LEU A 288 -5.34 -7.34 14.85
N GLU A 289 -6.17 -6.29 14.81
CA GLU A 289 -6.78 -5.71 16.00
C GLU A 289 -7.69 -6.71 16.71
N LEU A 290 -8.60 -7.34 15.96
CA LEU A 290 -9.57 -8.27 16.55
C LEU A 290 -8.88 -9.53 17.09
N SER A 291 -7.88 -10.06 16.39
CA SER A 291 -7.11 -11.22 16.85
C SER A 291 -6.36 -10.89 18.14
N TYR A 292 -5.70 -9.73 18.20
CA TYR A 292 -5.01 -9.27 19.40
C TYR A 292 -5.97 -9.06 20.56
N LEU A 293 -7.08 -8.34 20.35
CA LEU A 293 -8.09 -8.06 21.38
C LEU A 293 -8.70 -9.35 21.94
N LEU A 294 -9.12 -10.27 21.08
CA LEU A 294 -9.76 -11.52 21.52
C LEU A 294 -8.75 -12.44 22.23
N GLU A 295 -7.52 -12.55 21.75
CA GLU A 295 -6.48 -13.32 22.48
C GLU A 295 -6.28 -12.77 23.90
N HIS A 296 -6.18 -11.44 24.05
CA HIS A 296 -6.01 -10.80 25.37
C HIS A 296 -7.22 -10.99 26.28
N ALA A 297 -8.43 -10.91 25.72
CA ALA A 297 -9.66 -11.20 26.43
C ALA A 297 -9.67 -12.66 26.94
N TRP A 298 -9.25 -13.62 26.11
CA TRP A 298 -9.15 -15.03 26.50
C TRP A 298 -8.08 -15.27 27.57
N ARG A 299 -6.90 -14.64 27.45
CA ARG A 299 -5.84 -14.71 28.46
C ARG A 299 -6.33 -14.20 29.82
N THR A 300 -7.01 -13.04 29.82
CA THR A 300 -7.54 -12.40 31.04
C THR A 300 -8.65 -13.25 31.67
N ASP A 301 -9.58 -13.74 30.85
CA ASP A 301 -10.71 -14.55 31.32
C ASP A 301 -10.25 -15.94 31.80
N ALA A 302 -9.20 -16.52 31.21
CA ALA A 302 -8.63 -17.80 31.63
C ALA A 302 -7.94 -17.78 32.99
N VAL A 303 -7.49 -16.60 33.46
CA VAL A 303 -6.95 -16.40 34.82
C VAL A 303 -8.08 -16.33 35.85
N SER A 304 -9.29 -15.93 35.44
CA SER A 304 -10.47 -15.88 36.31
C SER A 304 -11.12 -17.26 36.46
N ASP A 305 -11.40 -17.68 37.70
CA ASP A 305 -12.09 -18.95 37.97
C ASP A 305 -13.54 -18.98 37.44
N ALA A 306 -14.15 -17.81 37.22
CA ALA A 306 -15.48 -17.65 36.64
C ALA A 306 -15.44 -17.37 35.11
N GLY A 307 -14.29 -17.60 34.46
CA GLY A 307 -14.10 -17.30 33.05
C GLY A 307 -14.97 -18.15 32.12
N VAL A 308 -15.94 -17.51 31.47
CA VAL A 308 -16.86 -18.14 30.50
C VAL A 308 -16.11 -18.53 29.22
N LEU A 309 -15.18 -17.68 28.77
CA LEU A 309 -14.47 -17.85 27.50
C LEU A 309 -13.51 -19.03 27.53
N LYS A 310 -13.09 -19.49 28.72
CA LYS A 310 -12.27 -20.68 28.90
C LYS A 310 -12.92 -21.95 28.33
N THR A 311 -14.25 -21.99 28.28
CA THR A 311 -15.01 -23.12 27.71
C THR A 311 -15.23 -23.00 26.22
N ALA A 312 -14.93 -21.83 25.62
CA ALA A 312 -15.17 -21.56 24.23
C ALA A 312 -13.88 -21.66 23.39
N LYS A 313 -14.03 -22.23 22.19
CA LYS A 313 -12.92 -22.32 21.23
C LYS A 313 -12.89 -21.08 20.35
N LEU A 314 -11.70 -20.51 20.18
CA LEU A 314 -11.45 -19.30 19.40
C LEU A 314 -10.66 -19.66 18.14
N TYR A 315 -11.20 -19.28 16.98
CA TYR A 315 -10.65 -19.62 15.67
C TYR A 315 -10.49 -18.37 14.80
N LEU A 316 -9.47 -18.41 13.95
CA LEU A 316 -9.27 -17.47 12.87
C LEU A 316 -9.17 -18.22 11.54
N ALA A 317 -10.14 -17.99 10.67
CA ALA A 317 -10.32 -18.68 9.41
C ALA A 317 -9.94 -17.78 8.22
N GLY A 318 -8.96 -18.21 7.43
CA GLY A 318 -8.61 -17.61 6.13
C GLY A 318 -7.42 -18.35 5.51
N ARG A 319 -7.26 -18.34 4.18
CA ARG A 319 -6.32 -19.25 3.50
C ARG A 319 -4.84 -18.96 3.76
N ASN A 320 -4.47 -17.70 4.03
CA ASN A 320 -3.07 -17.27 4.18
C ASN A 320 -2.79 -16.61 5.54
N MET A 321 -3.53 -17.00 6.57
CA MET A 321 -3.52 -16.28 7.83
C MET A 321 -2.23 -16.50 8.65
N SER A 322 -1.60 -17.66 8.52
CA SER A 322 -0.28 -17.96 9.09
C SER A 322 0.78 -16.99 8.58
N SER A 323 0.75 -16.66 7.29
CA SER A 323 1.63 -15.67 6.69
C SER A 323 1.32 -14.26 7.18
N THR A 324 0.04 -13.87 7.27
CA THR A 324 -0.39 -12.60 7.85
C THR A 324 0.16 -12.42 9.28
N MET A 325 0.01 -13.44 10.14
CA MET A 325 0.48 -13.38 11.53
C MET A 325 2.00 -13.42 11.64
N ARG A 326 2.68 -14.13 10.73
CA ARG A 326 4.15 -14.09 10.63
C ARG A 326 4.65 -12.69 10.29
N TYR A 327 4.01 -11.99 9.34
CA TYR A 327 4.38 -10.61 9.00
C TYR A 327 4.10 -9.65 10.16
N ALA A 328 2.95 -9.78 10.82
CA ALA A 328 2.61 -8.98 12.00
C ALA A 328 3.69 -9.08 13.09
N ARG A 329 4.16 -10.31 13.40
CA ARG A 329 5.25 -10.55 14.37
C ARG A 329 6.59 -9.93 13.95
N SER A 330 6.88 -9.79 12.66
CA SER A 330 8.13 -9.18 12.18
C SER A 330 8.11 -7.66 12.11
N MET A 331 6.95 -7.01 12.24
CA MET A 331 6.76 -5.57 11.98
C MET A 331 6.20 -4.83 13.20
N LEU A 332 6.58 -5.26 14.41
CA LEU A 332 6.13 -4.64 15.66
C LEU A 332 6.52 -3.15 15.76
N GLU A 333 7.59 -2.73 15.09
CA GLU A 333 8.04 -1.34 15.00
C GLU A 333 7.00 -0.39 14.35
N TRP A 334 6.01 -0.93 13.64
CA TRP A 334 4.93 -0.16 12.98
C TRP A 334 3.66 -0.08 13.82
N MET A 335 3.62 -0.78 14.96
CA MET A 335 2.46 -0.87 15.86
C MET A 335 2.50 0.22 16.93
N ASP A 336 1.45 0.29 17.75
CA ASP A 336 1.41 1.19 18.89
C ASP A 336 2.54 0.89 19.90
N ASP A 337 3.05 1.95 20.52
CA ASP A 337 4.13 1.89 21.51
C ASP A 337 3.83 0.89 22.66
N SER A 338 2.55 0.64 22.99
CA SER A 338 2.21 -0.35 24.02
C SER A 338 2.62 -1.77 23.65
N ILE A 339 2.48 -2.15 22.37
CA ILE A 339 2.88 -3.47 21.87
C ILE A 339 4.40 -3.60 21.82
N VAL A 340 5.08 -2.52 21.42
CA VAL A 340 6.55 -2.46 21.42
C VAL A 340 7.08 -2.66 22.85
N GLN A 341 6.49 -1.98 23.83
CA GLN A 341 6.83 -2.14 25.25
C GLN A 341 6.54 -3.56 25.78
N GLU A 342 5.41 -4.17 25.38
CA GLU A 342 5.09 -5.55 25.73
C GLU A 342 6.15 -6.52 25.19
N PHE A 343 6.57 -6.33 23.93
CA PHE A 343 7.62 -7.13 23.32
C PHE A 343 8.98 -6.94 24.01
N GLU A 344 9.37 -5.70 24.32
CA GLU A 344 10.61 -5.41 25.05
C GLU A 344 10.62 -6.07 26.43
N ALA A 345 9.50 -5.98 27.16
CA ALA A 345 9.33 -6.63 28.46
C ALA A 345 9.44 -8.17 28.35
N PHE A 346 8.83 -8.77 27.33
CA PHE A 346 8.93 -10.19 27.05
C PHE A 346 10.38 -10.62 26.70
N ALA A 347 11.06 -9.85 25.84
CA ALA A 347 12.43 -10.11 25.44
C ALA A 347 13.42 -10.00 26.63
N GLU A 348 13.22 -9.03 27.53
CA GLU A 348 13.96 -8.94 28.79
C GLU A 348 13.69 -10.13 29.72
N GLY A 349 12.42 -10.56 29.80
CA GLY A 349 12.01 -11.74 30.57
C GLY A 349 12.73 -13.00 30.09
N GLN A 350 12.80 -13.24 28.78
CA GLN A 350 13.53 -14.39 28.21
C GLN A 350 15.03 -14.37 28.54
N ARG A 351 15.66 -13.19 28.59
CA ARG A 351 17.08 -13.05 28.94
C ARG A 351 17.38 -13.35 30.42
N LYS A 352 16.40 -13.17 31.31
CA LYS A 352 16.53 -13.41 32.76
C LYS A 352 16.23 -14.87 33.16
N VAL A 353 15.47 -15.62 32.37
CA VAL A 353 15.01 -17.00 32.67
C VAL A 353 16.00 -18.07 32.16
N ASN A 354 17.24 -18.01 32.66
CA ASN A 354 18.12 -19.20 32.77
C ASN A 354 17.91 -19.91 34.13
N GLY A 355 16.80 -19.63 34.83
CA GLY A 355 16.39 -20.24 36.08
C GLY A 355 15.09 -21.04 35.90
N VAL A 356 15.06 -22.25 36.45
CA VAL A 356 13.99 -23.25 36.31
C VAL A 356 12.64 -22.73 36.84
N ASN A 357 11.58 -22.90 36.03
CA ASN A 357 10.15 -23.00 36.41
C ASN A 357 9.18 -21.79 36.42
N ASP A 358 9.45 -20.65 35.79
CA ASP A 358 8.38 -19.67 35.53
C ASP A 358 7.68 -19.88 34.17
N LYS A 359 6.35 -19.83 34.16
CA LYS A 359 5.51 -19.98 32.95
C LYS A 359 5.94 -18.91 31.94
N LYS A 360 6.44 -19.33 30.77
CA LYS A 360 6.68 -18.43 29.63
C LYS A 360 5.33 -17.87 29.17
N GLU A 361 5.05 -16.59 29.46
CA GLU A 361 4.01 -15.85 28.76
C GLU A 361 4.46 -15.62 27.32
N GLY A 362 3.59 -15.79 26.34
CA GLY A 362 3.93 -15.56 24.93
C GLY A 362 3.99 -14.08 24.60
N GLY A 363 4.88 -13.67 23.69
CA GLY A 363 5.00 -12.29 23.23
C GLY A 363 3.78 -11.80 22.43
N PRO A 364 3.80 -10.54 21.93
CA PRO A 364 2.73 -10.04 21.07
C PRO A 364 2.55 -10.89 19.81
N PHE A 365 1.30 -11.15 19.42
CA PHE A 365 0.93 -12.02 18.28
C PHE A 365 1.45 -13.47 18.39
N ASP A 366 1.84 -13.90 19.58
CA ASP A 366 2.05 -15.31 19.94
C ASP A 366 0.76 -15.85 20.56
N PHE A 367 -0.11 -16.40 19.72
CA PHE A 367 -1.46 -16.75 20.13
C PHE A 367 -1.51 -18.12 20.79
N LYS A 368 -2.05 -18.17 22.01
CA LYS A 368 -2.24 -19.42 22.76
C LYS A 368 -3.66 -19.96 22.62
N TYR A 369 -4.65 -19.08 22.50
CA TYR A 369 -6.07 -19.46 22.45
C TYR A 369 -6.64 -19.37 21.04
N LEU A 370 -6.19 -18.41 20.23
CA LEU A 370 -6.61 -18.25 18.84
C LEU A 370 -5.94 -19.30 17.94
N ARG A 371 -6.74 -20.22 17.40
CA ARG A 371 -6.27 -21.25 16.45
C ARG A 371 -6.53 -20.85 15.00
N LEU A 372 -5.55 -21.06 14.12
CA LEU A 372 -5.68 -20.80 12.70
C LEU A 372 -6.39 -21.94 11.95
N LEU A 373 -7.29 -21.58 11.02
CA LEU A 373 -7.99 -22.48 10.11
C LEU A 373 -7.76 -22.01 8.66
N GLU A 374 -6.90 -22.72 7.93
CA GLU A 374 -6.50 -22.32 6.57
C GLU A 374 -7.11 -23.19 5.49
N ARG A 375 -7.61 -24.38 5.87
CA ARG A 375 -8.08 -25.40 4.92
C ARG A 375 -9.60 -25.49 4.91
N LYS A 376 -10.19 -25.61 3.71
CA LYS A 376 -11.65 -25.74 3.56
C LYS A 376 -12.17 -27.01 4.26
N ALA A 377 -11.39 -28.09 4.25
CA ALA A 377 -11.74 -29.34 4.92
C ALA A 377 -11.90 -29.16 6.45
N GLN A 378 -11.12 -28.27 7.06
CA GLN A 378 -11.24 -27.93 8.49
C GLN A 378 -12.56 -27.21 8.78
N ILE A 379 -12.96 -26.28 7.90
CA ILE A 379 -14.25 -25.58 8.01
C ILE A 379 -15.41 -26.57 7.89
N THR A 380 -15.38 -27.45 6.89
CA THR A 380 -16.41 -28.49 6.72
C THR A 380 -16.51 -29.39 7.94
N ARG A 381 -15.37 -29.85 8.50
CA ARG A 381 -15.36 -30.68 9.71
C ARG A 381 -15.87 -29.92 10.93
N LEU A 382 -15.53 -28.63 11.05
CA LEU A 382 -16.02 -27.77 12.13
C LEU A 382 -17.55 -27.64 12.08
N LEU A 383 -18.13 -27.49 10.88
CA LEU A 383 -19.58 -27.42 10.66
C LEU A 383 -20.27 -28.79 10.83
N SER A 384 -19.60 -29.89 10.47
CA SER A 384 -20.17 -31.25 10.51
C SER A 384 -20.10 -31.93 11.88
N GLN A 385 -19.38 -31.37 12.85
CA GLN A 385 -19.35 -31.89 14.21
C GLN A 385 -20.77 -31.82 14.81
N ASN A 386 -21.46 -32.96 14.75
CA ASN A 386 -22.85 -33.14 15.15
C ASN A 386 -23.10 -32.64 16.58
N PRO A 387 -24.25 -31.98 16.84
CA PRO A 387 -24.64 -31.49 18.16
C PRO A 387 -24.92 -32.61 19.20
N GLU A 388 -24.91 -33.88 18.80
CA GLU A 388 -25.27 -35.00 19.69
C GLU A 388 -24.09 -35.61 20.47
N ASN A 389 -22.83 -35.31 20.14
CA ASN A 389 -21.66 -35.95 20.77
C ASN A 389 -20.53 -34.99 21.18
N VAL A 390 -20.77 -33.68 21.17
CA VAL A 390 -19.80 -32.70 21.64
C VAL A 390 -20.47 -31.92 22.78
N SER A 391 -19.76 -31.80 23.90
CA SER A 391 -20.05 -30.84 24.96
C SER A 391 -20.52 -29.52 24.35
N THR A 392 -21.52 -28.91 24.96
CA THR A 392 -22.15 -27.63 24.63
C THR A 392 -21.17 -26.45 24.71
N GLU A 393 -20.08 -26.49 23.93
CA GLU A 393 -18.99 -25.51 23.93
C GLU A 393 -19.27 -24.47 22.86
N GLY A 394 -19.44 -23.22 23.27
CA GLY A 394 -19.55 -22.09 22.36
C GLY A 394 -18.28 -21.93 21.52
N ARG A 395 -18.42 -21.36 20.32
CA ARG A 395 -17.31 -21.16 19.39
C ARG A 395 -17.28 -19.74 18.90
N VAL A 396 -16.10 -19.20 18.65
CA VAL A 396 -15.93 -17.85 18.11
C VAL A 396 -14.99 -17.92 16.93
N ILE A 397 -15.44 -17.44 15.77
CA ILE A 397 -14.72 -17.58 14.51
C ILE A 397 -14.61 -16.20 13.85
N LEU A 398 -13.39 -15.69 13.77
CA LEU A 398 -13.02 -14.60 12.87
C LEU A 398 -12.84 -15.19 11.48
N ALA A 399 -13.44 -14.63 10.43
CA ALA A 399 -13.37 -15.22 9.09
C ALA A 399 -13.21 -14.18 7.98
N SER A 400 -12.32 -14.45 7.01
CA SER A 400 -12.22 -13.66 5.77
C SER A 400 -13.39 -13.98 4.83
N ASP A 401 -14.08 -13.05 4.17
CA ASP A 401 -13.96 -11.58 4.15
C ASP A 401 -15.14 -10.85 4.86
N SER A 402 -14.94 -9.57 5.15
CA SER A 402 -15.89 -8.59 5.67
C SER A 402 -17.19 -8.45 4.86
N SER A 403 -17.13 -8.54 3.53
CA SER A 403 -18.31 -8.49 2.65
C SER A 403 -19.17 -9.75 2.70
N ILE A 404 -18.59 -10.86 3.18
CA ILE A 404 -19.16 -12.22 3.12
C ILE A 404 -19.37 -12.70 1.66
N GLU A 405 -18.77 -12.03 0.66
CA GLU A 405 -18.88 -12.45 -0.75
C GLU A 405 -17.82 -13.46 -1.18
N TRP A 406 -16.72 -13.55 -0.44
CA TRP A 406 -15.63 -14.49 -0.68
C TRP A 406 -14.97 -14.88 0.65
N GLY A 407 -14.04 -15.83 0.57
CA GLY A 407 -13.35 -16.37 1.74
C GLY A 407 -14.21 -17.34 2.56
N PHE A 408 -13.72 -17.73 3.72
CA PHE A 408 -14.39 -18.70 4.60
C PHE A 408 -15.61 -18.14 5.36
N SER A 409 -15.79 -16.82 5.46
CA SER A 409 -16.99 -16.22 6.05
C SER A 409 -18.24 -16.63 5.27
N LYS A 410 -18.13 -16.74 3.94
CA LYS A 410 -19.18 -17.23 3.04
C LYS A 410 -19.49 -18.72 3.20
N ASP A 411 -18.47 -19.54 3.43
CA ASP A 411 -18.67 -20.97 3.69
C ASP A 411 -19.30 -21.20 5.08
N LEU A 412 -18.88 -20.43 6.08
CA LEU A 412 -19.38 -20.52 7.45
C LEU A 412 -20.83 -20.05 7.58
N ILE A 413 -21.22 -18.93 6.93
CA ILE A 413 -22.58 -18.41 7.03
C ILE A 413 -23.62 -19.42 6.52
N LYS A 414 -23.29 -20.19 5.47
CA LYS A 414 -24.16 -21.26 4.94
C LYS A 414 -24.52 -22.30 6.01
N GLY A 415 -23.52 -22.74 6.79
CA GLY A 415 -23.71 -23.72 7.86
C GLY A 415 -24.33 -23.15 9.13
N LEU A 416 -24.05 -21.88 9.44
CA LEU A 416 -24.45 -21.24 10.70
C LEU A 416 -25.81 -20.54 10.63
N ALA A 417 -26.29 -20.18 9.44
CA ALA A 417 -27.53 -19.42 9.19
C ALA A 417 -28.77 -19.98 9.91
N ARG A 418 -28.93 -21.31 9.96
CA ARG A 418 -30.18 -21.97 10.36
C ARG A 418 -30.39 -22.07 11.87
N ASP A 419 -29.33 -21.98 12.68
CA ASP A 419 -29.41 -22.12 14.14
C ASP A 419 -29.57 -20.74 14.81
N SER A 420 -30.64 -20.58 15.59
CA SER A 420 -30.96 -19.33 16.28
C SER A 420 -30.06 -19.00 17.47
N ARG A 421 -29.27 -19.97 17.93
CA ARG A 421 -28.26 -19.74 18.98
C ARG A 421 -27.07 -18.94 18.43
N ASN A 422 -26.79 -19.08 17.13
CA ASN A 422 -25.66 -18.44 16.47
C ASN A 422 -25.83 -16.93 16.35
N LEU A 423 -24.70 -16.25 16.25
CA LEU A 423 -24.60 -14.81 16.17
C LEU A 423 -23.62 -14.39 15.09
N VAL A 424 -24.00 -13.41 14.27
CA VAL A 424 -23.08 -12.69 13.38
C VAL A 424 -22.85 -11.29 13.96
N ILE A 425 -21.58 -10.92 14.15
CA ILE A 425 -21.20 -9.57 14.58
C ILE A 425 -20.56 -8.86 13.40
N LEU A 426 -21.24 -7.84 12.88
CA LEU A 426 -20.68 -6.95 11.87
C LEU A 426 -19.77 -5.93 12.56
N THR A 427 -18.58 -5.73 11.99
CA THR A 427 -17.51 -4.90 12.56
C THR A 427 -17.29 -3.59 11.81
N ASP A 428 -17.90 -3.43 10.64
CA ASP A 428 -17.91 -2.20 9.85
C ASP A 428 -19.28 -2.07 9.16
N LYS A 429 -19.59 -0.87 8.68
CA LYS A 429 -20.75 -0.61 7.81
C LYS A 429 -20.40 -1.16 6.41
N PRO A 430 -21.08 -2.21 5.92
CA PRO A 430 -20.81 -2.72 4.58
C PRO A 430 -21.26 -1.71 3.52
N GLY A 431 -20.39 -1.50 2.53
CA GLY A 431 -20.71 -0.67 1.37
C GLY A 431 -21.78 -1.31 0.47
N LEU A 432 -22.31 -0.53 -0.47
CA LEU A 432 -23.29 -0.97 -1.46
C LEU A 432 -22.71 -0.79 -2.87
N SER A 433 -22.19 -1.88 -3.43
CA SER A 433 -21.55 -1.88 -4.75
C SER A 433 -22.57 -1.93 -5.90
N LYS A 434 -23.67 -2.69 -5.74
CA LYS A 434 -24.79 -2.82 -6.69
C LYS A 434 -26.11 -2.81 -5.94
N THR A 435 -27.01 -1.88 -6.29
CA THR A 435 -28.35 -1.77 -5.68
C THR A 435 -29.20 -3.00 -5.91
N ASP A 436 -29.10 -3.62 -7.09
CA ASP A 436 -29.93 -4.76 -7.46
C ASP A 436 -29.49 -6.06 -6.79
N LYS A 437 -28.23 -6.12 -6.33
CA LYS A 437 -27.59 -7.31 -5.77
C LYS A 437 -26.62 -6.89 -4.66
N PRO A 438 -27.13 -6.52 -3.48
CA PRO A 438 -26.29 -6.18 -2.33
C PRO A 438 -25.47 -7.39 -1.89
N SER A 439 -24.34 -7.15 -1.24
CA SER A 439 -23.57 -8.22 -0.61
C SER A 439 -24.35 -8.87 0.54
N ILE A 440 -23.94 -10.08 0.92
CA ILE A 440 -24.50 -10.77 2.09
C ILE A 440 -24.34 -9.91 3.35
N ALA A 441 -23.17 -9.32 3.57
CA ALA A 441 -22.94 -8.42 4.70
C ALA A 441 -23.90 -7.21 4.67
N ARG A 442 -24.09 -6.58 3.51
CA ARG A 442 -25.02 -5.45 3.39
C ARG A 442 -26.47 -5.87 3.63
N THR A 443 -26.85 -7.05 3.17
CA THR A 443 -28.19 -7.63 3.43
C THR A 443 -28.42 -7.81 4.93
N LEU A 444 -27.46 -8.41 5.65
CA LEU A 444 -27.54 -8.57 7.12
C LEU A 444 -27.55 -7.22 7.85
N TRP A 445 -26.79 -6.24 7.36
CA TRP A 445 -26.79 -4.88 7.87
C TRP A 445 -28.16 -4.21 7.76
N ASP A 446 -28.81 -4.33 6.60
CA ASP A 446 -30.14 -3.77 6.39
C ASP A 446 -31.16 -4.42 7.34
N TRP A 447 -31.05 -5.73 7.60
CA TRP A 447 -31.93 -6.43 8.54
C TRP A 447 -31.72 -5.95 9.98
N TRP A 448 -30.45 -5.76 10.37
CA TRP A 448 -30.08 -5.19 11.66
C TRP A 448 -30.59 -3.75 11.82
N LYS A 449 -30.55 -2.93 10.76
CA LYS A 449 -31.08 -1.55 10.76
C LYS A 449 -32.61 -1.51 10.80
N GLU A 450 -33.28 -2.42 10.09
CA GLU A 450 -34.74 -2.50 10.02
C GLU A 450 -35.40 -2.97 11.32
N ARG A 451 -34.76 -3.89 12.06
CA ARG A 451 -35.24 -4.42 13.36
C ARG A 451 -36.66 -5.02 13.32
N LYS A 452 -37.15 -5.44 12.15
CA LYS A 452 -38.55 -5.86 11.91
C LYS A 452 -38.97 -7.10 12.71
N ASP A 453 -38.10 -8.10 12.79
CA ASP A 453 -38.44 -9.42 13.35
C ASP A 453 -38.13 -9.56 14.84
N GLY A 454 -37.95 -8.42 15.52
CA GLY A 454 -37.76 -8.34 16.96
C GLY A 454 -36.31 -8.14 17.39
N VAL A 455 -36.16 -7.43 18.51
CA VAL A 455 -34.89 -7.18 19.18
C VAL A 455 -34.92 -7.94 20.50
N SER A 456 -33.94 -8.82 20.73
CA SER A 456 -33.68 -9.33 22.07
C SER A 456 -32.74 -8.37 22.78
N VAL A 457 -33.13 -8.00 23.99
CA VAL A 457 -32.29 -7.22 24.89
C VAL A 457 -31.89 -8.13 26.04
N GLU A 458 -30.60 -8.26 26.26
CA GLU A 458 -30.06 -9.02 27.37
C GLU A 458 -29.19 -8.16 28.23
N GLN A 459 -29.19 -8.42 29.53
CA GLN A 459 -28.33 -7.71 30.45
C GLN A 459 -27.01 -8.46 30.58
N ASN A 460 -25.90 -7.75 30.38
CA ASN A 460 -24.59 -8.26 30.74
C ASN A 460 -24.45 -8.32 32.28
N ALA A 461 -23.33 -8.86 32.76
CA ALA A 461 -23.05 -8.95 34.20
C ALA A 461 -23.02 -7.57 34.91
N ASN A 462 -22.82 -6.50 34.15
CA ASN A 462 -22.74 -5.12 34.61
C ASN A 462 -24.11 -4.40 34.57
N GLY A 463 -25.18 -5.07 34.12
CA GLY A 463 -26.53 -4.51 34.01
C GLY A 463 -26.75 -3.61 32.79
N GLU A 464 -25.80 -3.56 31.86
CA GLU A 464 -25.97 -2.90 30.56
C GLU A 464 -26.73 -3.78 29.58
N ASN A 465 -27.55 -3.15 28.75
CA ASN A 465 -28.39 -3.81 27.76
C ASN A 465 -27.62 -4.07 26.46
N LEU A 466 -27.46 -5.34 26.11
CA LEU A 466 -26.96 -5.83 24.83
C LEU A 466 -28.13 -6.07 23.88
N GLU A 467 -28.11 -5.40 22.72
CA GLU A 467 -29.15 -5.55 21.69
C GLU A 467 -28.73 -6.57 20.63
N PHE A 468 -29.61 -7.53 20.36
CA PHE A 468 -29.47 -8.49 19.27
C PHE A 468 -30.71 -8.44 18.38
N VAL A 469 -30.52 -8.36 17.06
CA VAL A 469 -31.62 -8.38 16.09
C VAL A 469 -31.77 -9.80 15.55
N TYR A 470 -32.99 -10.33 15.55
CA TYR A 470 -33.27 -11.63 14.94
C TYR A 470 -33.39 -11.50 13.42
N ALA A 471 -32.81 -12.46 12.69
CA ALA A 471 -32.98 -12.54 11.23
C ALA A 471 -34.39 -13.00 10.79
N GLY A 472 -35.24 -13.44 11.72
CA GLY A 472 -36.67 -13.65 11.47
C GLY A 472 -37.04 -14.82 10.57
N GLY A 473 -36.12 -15.74 10.28
CA GLY A 473 -36.36 -16.84 9.34
C GLY A 473 -36.41 -16.39 7.88
N ARG A 474 -35.86 -15.21 7.58
CA ARG A 474 -35.81 -14.65 6.23
C ARG A 474 -34.92 -15.50 5.31
N GLU A 475 -35.25 -15.51 4.03
CA GLU A 475 -34.42 -16.17 3.03
C GLU A 475 -33.21 -15.30 2.68
N LEU A 476 -32.01 -15.86 2.85
CA LEU A 476 -30.76 -15.26 2.44
C LEU A 476 -30.30 -15.92 1.13
N GLU A 477 -30.14 -15.12 0.08
CA GLU A 477 -29.60 -15.57 -1.19
C GLU A 477 -28.06 -15.60 -1.12
N ILE A 478 -27.46 -16.76 -1.38
CA ILE A 478 -26.02 -16.96 -1.39
C ILE A 478 -25.59 -17.39 -2.79
N ARG A 479 -24.75 -16.60 -3.43
CA ARG A 479 -24.31 -16.81 -4.82
C ARG A 479 -22.89 -17.34 -4.86
N GLU A 480 -22.68 -18.57 -5.30
CA GLU A 480 -21.37 -19.20 -5.39
C GLU A 480 -20.81 -19.11 -6.80
N ALA A 481 -19.59 -18.58 -6.93
CA ALA A 481 -18.86 -18.51 -8.17
C ALA A 481 -18.04 -19.80 -8.36
N GLN A 482 -18.18 -20.45 -9.52
CA GLN A 482 -17.44 -21.68 -9.85
C GLN A 482 -16.72 -21.55 -11.19
N ARG A 483 -15.54 -22.18 -11.28
CA ARG A 483 -14.77 -22.32 -12.53
C ARG A 483 -15.17 -23.62 -13.22
N HIS A 484 -15.50 -23.54 -14.51
CA HIS A 484 -15.64 -24.72 -15.37
C HIS A 484 -14.63 -24.63 -16.51
N ALA A 485 -13.97 -25.74 -16.83
CA ALA A 485 -13.07 -25.80 -17.98
C ALA A 485 -13.81 -25.46 -19.28
N LEU A 486 -13.13 -24.75 -20.19
CA LEU A 486 -13.64 -24.50 -21.54
C LEU A 486 -13.48 -25.76 -22.40
N GLU A 487 -14.53 -26.11 -23.14
CA GLU A 487 -14.56 -27.27 -24.04
C GLU A 487 -15.06 -26.86 -25.43
N GLY A 488 -14.64 -27.62 -26.46
CA GLY A 488 -15.11 -27.46 -27.83
C GLY A 488 -14.86 -26.08 -28.43
N ASP A 489 -15.90 -25.46 -28.98
CA ASP A 489 -15.80 -24.20 -29.72
C ASP A 489 -15.44 -23.01 -28.81
N GLU A 490 -15.82 -23.02 -27.53
CA GLU A 490 -15.46 -21.98 -26.55
C GLU A 490 -13.93 -21.93 -26.34
N LEU A 491 -13.30 -23.11 -26.27
CA LEU A 491 -11.85 -23.23 -26.15
C LEU A 491 -11.12 -22.73 -27.40
N ALA A 492 -11.62 -23.08 -28.59
CA ALA A 492 -11.07 -22.61 -29.86
C ALA A 492 -11.14 -21.07 -29.98
N LEU A 493 -12.28 -20.49 -29.59
CA LEU A 493 -12.48 -19.04 -29.57
C LEU A 493 -11.53 -18.36 -28.57
N TYR A 494 -11.37 -18.92 -27.36
CA TYR A 494 -10.42 -18.41 -26.37
C TYR A 494 -8.98 -18.45 -26.89
N GLN A 495 -8.56 -19.53 -27.55
CA GLN A 495 -7.21 -19.66 -28.13
C GLN A 495 -6.98 -18.64 -29.25
N GLN A 496 -7.98 -18.40 -30.10
CA GLN A 496 -7.92 -17.38 -31.16
C GLN A 496 -7.82 -15.97 -30.57
N TRP A 497 -8.62 -15.67 -29.55
CA TRP A 497 -8.54 -14.39 -28.82
C TRP A 497 -7.15 -14.19 -28.20
N LEU A 498 -6.61 -15.21 -27.53
CA LEU A 498 -5.30 -15.16 -26.89
C LEU A 498 -4.16 -14.97 -27.91
N ALA A 499 -4.24 -15.64 -29.07
CA ALA A 499 -3.29 -15.44 -30.17
C ALA A 499 -3.33 -14.00 -30.71
N THR A 500 -4.54 -13.44 -30.86
CA THR A 500 -4.75 -12.04 -31.31
C THR A 500 -4.16 -11.06 -30.29
N GLN A 501 -4.38 -11.28 -29.00
CA GLN A 501 -3.80 -10.48 -27.92
C GLN A 501 -2.27 -10.52 -27.93
N ARG A 502 -1.66 -11.70 -28.07
CA ARG A 502 -0.19 -11.83 -28.17
C ARG A 502 0.38 -11.09 -29.37
N GLN A 503 -0.32 -11.12 -30.51
CA GLN A 503 0.11 -10.39 -31.71
C GLN A 503 0.07 -8.87 -31.49
N LEU A 504 -0.99 -8.36 -30.84
CA LEU A 504 -1.10 -6.94 -30.50
C LEU A 504 0.00 -6.51 -29.51
N GLN A 505 0.27 -7.32 -28.48
CA GLN A 505 1.33 -7.04 -27.51
C GLN A 505 2.72 -7.03 -28.15
N ALA A 506 3.02 -8.00 -29.03
CA ALA A 506 4.29 -8.04 -29.76
C ALA A 506 4.48 -6.80 -30.65
N THR A 507 3.40 -6.36 -31.31
CA THR A 507 3.42 -5.15 -32.16
C THR A 507 3.63 -3.88 -31.33
N GLN A 508 3.01 -3.78 -30.15
CA GLN A 508 3.17 -2.62 -29.26
C GLN A 508 4.56 -2.55 -28.61
N GLN A 509 5.19 -3.69 -28.30
CA GLN A 509 6.55 -3.71 -27.73
C GLN A 509 7.63 -3.37 -28.76
N SER A 510 7.43 -3.66 -30.04
CA SER A 510 8.36 -3.35 -31.13
C SER A 510 8.43 -1.86 -31.51
N GLY A 511 7.53 -1.02 -31.01
CA GLY A 511 7.39 0.39 -31.40
C GLY A 511 8.39 1.37 -30.79
N GLY A 512 9.34 0.91 -29.98
CA GLY A 512 10.37 1.76 -29.34
C GLY A 512 11.77 1.18 -29.52
N ALA A 513 12.53 1.75 -30.46
CA ALA A 513 13.98 1.61 -30.58
C ALA A 513 14.58 0.18 -30.54
N ALA A 514 13.99 -0.77 -31.29
CA ALA A 514 14.63 -2.05 -31.57
C ALA A 514 14.23 -2.56 -32.98
N GLY A 515 14.55 -1.76 -34.00
CA GLY A 515 14.36 -2.11 -35.40
C GLY A 515 15.52 -2.89 -36.04
N LEU A 516 16.49 -3.38 -35.25
CA LEU A 516 17.70 -4.01 -35.81
C LEU A 516 18.32 -5.16 -35.00
N GLU A 517 17.71 -5.64 -33.92
CA GLU A 517 18.28 -6.76 -33.13
C GLU A 517 17.21 -7.79 -32.69
N ALA A 518 16.40 -8.26 -33.63
CA ALA A 518 15.51 -9.40 -33.40
C ALA A 518 15.66 -10.49 -34.49
N THR A 519 16.89 -10.71 -34.95
CA THR A 519 17.29 -11.92 -35.68
C THR A 519 18.40 -12.69 -34.97
N ALA A 520 18.62 -12.46 -33.68
CA ALA A 520 19.68 -13.11 -32.91
C ALA A 520 19.22 -13.41 -31.48
N ASP A 521 18.13 -14.17 -31.31
CA ASP A 521 17.95 -14.96 -30.08
C ASP A 521 16.90 -16.09 -30.21
N VAL A 522 16.90 -16.77 -31.35
CA VAL A 522 16.30 -18.11 -31.44
C VAL A 522 17.33 -18.98 -32.15
N VAL A 523 17.76 -20.02 -31.42
CA VAL A 523 18.66 -21.13 -31.76
C VAL A 523 20.17 -20.85 -31.78
N ASP A 524 20.81 -21.10 -30.64
CA ASP A 524 21.96 -22.02 -30.61
C ASP A 524 21.70 -23.17 -29.63
N ASP A 525 21.08 -24.23 -30.16
CA ASP A 525 21.46 -25.62 -29.85
C ASP A 525 21.72 -26.29 -31.20
N ALA A 526 22.87 -25.99 -31.83
CA ALA A 526 23.53 -26.88 -32.77
C ALA A 526 24.92 -26.37 -33.14
N SER A 527 25.96 -26.82 -32.42
CA SER A 527 27.33 -26.74 -32.93
C SER A 527 27.58 -27.75 -34.06
N SER A 528 27.73 -27.19 -35.26
CA SER A 528 28.84 -27.43 -36.20
C SER A 528 28.85 -28.66 -37.12
N GLU A 529 28.43 -28.40 -38.36
CA GLU A 529 29.25 -28.44 -39.59
C GLU A 529 30.02 -29.73 -39.97
N SER A 530 29.68 -30.32 -41.12
CA SER A 530 30.53 -30.18 -42.33
C SER A 530 29.93 -30.87 -43.56
N SER A 531 29.99 -30.10 -44.65
CA SER A 531 29.97 -30.37 -46.10
C SER A 531 30.02 -31.80 -46.67
N SER A 532 29.32 -32.01 -47.79
CA SER A 532 29.94 -32.42 -49.09
C SER A 532 28.88 -32.68 -50.17
N ASP A 533 28.79 -31.74 -51.11
CA ASP A 533 28.76 -31.90 -52.58
C ASP A 533 28.12 -33.16 -53.24
N SER A 534 27.10 -32.95 -54.07
CA SER A 534 27.13 -33.32 -55.52
C SER A 534 25.81 -32.97 -56.22
N GLU A 535 25.96 -32.08 -57.20
CA GLU A 535 25.40 -32.04 -58.56
C GLU A 535 23.89 -32.28 -58.84
N ASP A 536 23.35 -31.26 -59.51
CA ASP A 536 22.50 -31.32 -60.71
C ASP A 536 20.99 -31.01 -60.64
N GLU A 537 20.66 -30.14 -61.61
CA GLU A 537 19.39 -29.83 -62.27
C GLU A 537 18.49 -28.71 -61.71
N ASP A 538 18.70 -27.55 -62.35
CA ASP A 538 17.85 -26.38 -62.54
C ASP A 538 16.33 -26.60 -62.44
N GLY A 539 15.68 -25.67 -61.74
CA GLY A 539 14.31 -25.27 -62.08
C GLY A 539 13.36 -25.09 -60.91
N GLU A 540 13.25 -23.83 -60.46
CA GLU A 540 12.06 -23.23 -59.85
C GLU A 540 11.85 -23.37 -58.32
N GLN A 541 11.61 -22.19 -57.72
CA GLN A 541 10.99 -21.94 -56.41
C GLN A 541 11.85 -22.19 -55.16
N GLN A 542 12.75 -21.23 -54.88
CA GLN A 542 13.28 -21.00 -53.53
C GLN A 542 12.13 -20.84 -52.52
N GLY A 543 12.16 -21.69 -51.50
CA GLY A 543 11.16 -21.83 -50.47
C GLY A 543 10.89 -20.55 -49.69
N LYS A 544 9.64 -20.09 -49.76
CA LYS A 544 9.01 -19.41 -48.63
C LYS A 544 9.01 -20.39 -47.46
N ALA A 545 9.74 -20.09 -46.39
CA ALA A 545 9.51 -20.73 -45.11
C ALA A 545 8.02 -20.55 -44.75
N LEU A 546 7.26 -21.65 -44.81
CA LEU A 546 5.83 -21.64 -44.59
C LEU A 546 5.56 -21.37 -43.11
N ASN A 547 5.23 -20.11 -42.81
CA ASN A 547 4.67 -19.74 -41.52
C ASN A 547 3.36 -20.51 -41.32
N VAL A 548 3.35 -21.44 -40.37
CA VAL A 548 2.19 -22.28 -40.01
C VAL A 548 0.94 -21.41 -39.72
N SER A 549 1.16 -20.21 -39.18
CA SER A 549 0.13 -19.19 -38.93
C SER A 549 -0.48 -18.59 -40.21
N THR A 550 0.30 -18.45 -41.28
CA THR A 550 -0.19 -17.92 -42.58
C THR A 550 -0.94 -18.97 -43.40
N ALA A 551 -0.57 -20.25 -43.30
CA ALA A 551 -1.25 -21.34 -44.00
C ALA A 551 -2.64 -21.65 -43.40
N ILE A 552 -2.76 -21.63 -42.07
CA ILE A 552 -4.04 -21.84 -41.36
C ILE A 552 -5.04 -20.70 -41.67
N ALA A 553 -4.58 -19.45 -41.74
CA ALA A 553 -5.42 -18.31 -42.07
C ALA A 553 -5.93 -18.32 -43.52
N GLN A 554 -5.20 -18.94 -44.45
CA GLN A 554 -5.63 -19.08 -45.84
C GLN A 554 -6.52 -20.32 -46.07
N ALA A 555 -6.31 -21.42 -45.34
CA ALA A 555 -7.12 -22.64 -45.44
C ALA A 555 -8.59 -22.43 -45.02
N GLY A 556 -8.84 -21.58 -44.01
CA GLY A 556 -10.19 -21.24 -43.56
C GLY A 556 -11.04 -20.46 -44.57
N ARG A 557 -10.42 -19.88 -45.62
CA ARG A 557 -11.13 -19.06 -46.62
C ARG A 557 -11.64 -19.83 -47.84
N LYS A 558 -11.25 -21.10 -48.04
CA LYS A 558 -11.59 -21.85 -49.27
C LYS A 558 -12.19 -23.25 -49.08
N ASN A 559 -12.52 -23.68 -47.86
CA ASN A 559 -13.01 -25.06 -47.61
C ASN A 559 -12.17 -26.13 -48.32
N VAL A 560 -10.84 -25.94 -48.35
CA VAL A 560 -9.91 -26.93 -48.88
C VAL A 560 -9.48 -27.80 -47.71
N VAL A 561 -9.81 -29.09 -47.79
CA VAL A 561 -9.31 -30.09 -46.85
C VAL A 561 -7.79 -30.15 -47.00
N LEU A 562 -7.07 -29.74 -45.95
CA LEU A 562 -5.61 -29.80 -45.89
C LEU A 562 -5.15 -31.25 -46.07
N LYS A 563 -4.21 -31.48 -47.00
CA LYS A 563 -3.58 -32.79 -47.15
C LYS A 563 -2.45 -32.93 -46.11
N ASP A 564 -2.08 -34.17 -45.78
CA ASP A 564 -1.02 -34.46 -44.80
C ASP A 564 0.32 -33.77 -45.18
N GLU A 565 0.56 -33.50 -46.46
CA GLU A 565 1.74 -32.81 -46.98
C GLU A 565 1.83 -31.31 -46.56
N ASP A 566 0.69 -30.67 -46.25
CA ASP A 566 0.61 -29.25 -45.86
C ASP A 566 0.78 -29.04 -44.35
N LEU A 567 0.69 -30.12 -43.56
CA LEU A 567 0.90 -30.11 -42.12
C LEU A 567 2.40 -30.24 -41.88
N GLY A 568 3.05 -29.11 -41.62
CA GLY A 568 4.52 -29.01 -41.49
C GLY A 568 5.16 -30.16 -40.69
N ILE A 569 6.41 -30.47 -41.05
CA ILE A 569 7.18 -31.66 -40.66
C ILE A 569 7.04 -32.08 -39.18
N ASN A 570 7.02 -31.13 -38.24
CA ASN A 570 6.87 -31.41 -36.81
C ASN A 570 5.52 -32.03 -36.42
N VAL A 571 4.45 -31.75 -37.17
CA VAL A 571 3.11 -32.31 -36.91
C VAL A 571 3.00 -33.74 -37.45
N LEU A 572 3.65 -34.03 -38.57
CA LEU A 572 3.71 -35.37 -39.15
C LEU A 572 4.54 -36.33 -38.30
N ILE A 573 5.67 -35.86 -37.74
CA ILE A 573 6.55 -36.66 -36.87
C ILE A 573 5.89 -36.97 -35.51
N LYS A 574 5.07 -36.05 -34.99
CA LYS A 574 4.37 -36.23 -33.70
C LYS A 574 3.01 -36.96 -33.82
N LYS A 575 2.60 -37.33 -35.04
CA LYS A 575 1.32 -38.00 -35.29
C LYS A 575 1.37 -39.42 -34.73
N LYS A 576 0.38 -39.77 -33.90
CA LYS A 576 0.30 -41.05 -33.20
C LYS A 576 0.25 -42.20 -34.23
N GLY A 577 1.29 -43.03 -34.29
CA GLY A 577 1.41 -44.16 -35.20
C GLY A 577 2.36 -43.96 -36.40
N VAL A 578 2.98 -42.78 -36.52
CA VAL A 578 4.10 -42.52 -37.45
C VAL A 578 5.40 -42.60 -36.66
N TYR A 579 6.34 -43.43 -37.10
CA TYR A 579 7.65 -43.57 -36.48
C TYR A 579 8.70 -43.29 -37.55
N ASP A 580 9.70 -42.47 -37.24
CA ASP A 580 10.80 -42.10 -38.16
C ASP A 580 11.66 -43.29 -38.60
N PHE A 581 11.49 -44.47 -37.99
CA PHE A 581 12.26 -45.67 -38.33
C PHE A 581 11.41 -46.95 -38.24
N ASP A 582 10.97 -47.48 -39.38
CA ASP A 582 10.24 -48.76 -39.40
C ASP A 582 11.22 -49.95 -39.36
N SER A 583 11.25 -50.65 -38.22
CA SER A 583 12.05 -51.86 -38.01
C SER A 583 11.35 -53.15 -38.47
N ARG A 584 10.12 -53.07 -39.00
CA ARG A 584 9.37 -54.25 -39.44
C ARG A 584 9.96 -54.78 -40.76
N GLY A 585 10.41 -56.03 -40.75
CA GLY A 585 10.97 -56.71 -41.92
C GLY A 585 12.50 -56.69 -42.05
N LYS A 586 13.21 -55.88 -41.26
CA LYS A 586 14.69 -55.83 -41.27
C LYS A 586 15.28 -56.88 -40.31
N LYS A 587 16.43 -57.48 -40.66
CA LYS A 587 17.15 -58.47 -39.82
C LYS A 587 18.57 -58.01 -39.52
N GLY A 588 19.07 -58.36 -38.34
CA GLY A 588 20.43 -58.03 -37.89
C GLY A 588 20.52 -56.70 -37.14
N ARG A 589 21.69 -56.06 -37.20
CA ARG A 589 22.06 -54.85 -36.44
C ARG A 589 21.19 -53.62 -36.76
N GLU A 590 20.42 -53.66 -37.84
CA GLU A 590 19.45 -52.63 -38.25
C GLU A 590 18.08 -52.73 -37.54
N ARG A 591 17.86 -53.71 -36.65
CA ARG A 591 16.65 -53.79 -35.80
C ARG A 591 16.73 -52.97 -34.52
N THR A 592 17.90 -52.41 -34.21
CA THR A 592 18.14 -51.62 -33.00
C THR A 592 18.48 -50.18 -33.37
N PHE A 593 17.96 -49.22 -32.60
CA PHE A 593 18.24 -47.80 -32.76
C PHE A 593 19.76 -47.54 -32.74
N PRO A 594 20.31 -46.73 -33.67
CA PRO A 594 21.74 -46.50 -33.73
C PRO A 594 22.19 -45.66 -32.52
N ILE A 595 22.77 -46.32 -31.51
CA ILE A 595 23.47 -45.68 -30.40
C ILE A 595 24.95 -45.54 -30.78
N ALA A 596 25.47 -44.32 -30.77
CA ALA A 596 26.90 -44.05 -30.96
C ALA A 596 27.67 -44.46 -29.70
N ILE A 597 28.37 -45.60 -29.77
CA ILE A 597 29.21 -46.09 -28.67
C ILE A 597 30.54 -45.32 -28.69
N ARG A 598 30.76 -44.42 -27.74
CA ARG A 598 32.06 -43.77 -27.54
C ARG A 598 33.02 -44.75 -26.84
N ARG A 599 34.21 -44.97 -27.42
CA ARG A 599 35.24 -45.84 -26.82
C ARG A 599 35.94 -45.11 -25.67
N LYS A 600 35.88 -45.69 -24.46
CA LYS A 600 36.58 -45.25 -23.25
C LYS A 600 38.08 -45.53 -23.35
N ARG A 601 38.94 -44.63 -22.86
CA ARG A 601 40.40 -44.85 -22.79
C ARG A 601 40.75 -45.59 -21.49
N GLN A 602 41.61 -46.59 -21.59
CA GLN A 602 42.08 -47.44 -20.48
C GLN A 602 43.59 -47.28 -20.33
N ASP A 603 44.08 -47.17 -19.09
CA ASP A 603 45.50 -47.29 -18.74
C ASP A 603 45.78 -48.67 -18.11
N ASP A 604 47.04 -48.92 -17.73
CA ASP A 604 47.49 -50.21 -17.19
C ASP A 604 46.85 -50.60 -15.84
N PHE A 605 46.09 -49.69 -15.20
CA PHE A 605 45.34 -49.94 -13.97
C PHE A 605 43.82 -49.81 -14.11
N GLY A 606 43.30 -49.51 -15.30
CA GLY A 606 41.86 -49.55 -15.58
C GLY A 606 41.35 -48.39 -16.43
N GLU A 607 40.07 -48.07 -16.31
CA GLU A 607 39.47 -46.93 -17.04
C GLU A 607 40.06 -45.62 -16.53
N LEU A 608 40.60 -44.79 -17.45
CA LEU A 608 41.22 -43.53 -17.09
C LEU A 608 40.14 -42.54 -16.65
N ILE A 609 40.02 -42.34 -15.34
CA ILE A 609 39.05 -41.42 -14.72
C ILE A 609 39.56 -39.99 -14.90
N ARG A 610 38.79 -39.15 -15.58
CA ARG A 610 39.03 -37.70 -15.63
C ARG A 610 38.40 -37.05 -14.41
N PRO A 611 39.17 -36.37 -13.54
CA PRO A 611 38.63 -35.76 -12.31
C PRO A 611 37.52 -34.73 -12.58
N GLU A 612 37.60 -34.02 -13.71
CA GLU A 612 36.63 -33.03 -14.18
C GLU A 612 35.23 -33.58 -14.53
N ASP A 613 35.11 -34.90 -14.80
CA ASP A 613 33.82 -35.55 -15.06
C ASP A 613 33.04 -35.88 -13.77
N TYR A 614 33.66 -35.69 -12.59
CA TYR A 614 33.10 -36.06 -11.28
C TYR A 614 33.00 -34.90 -10.29
N LEU A 615 33.27 -33.66 -10.72
CA LEU A 615 32.95 -32.47 -9.94
C LEU A 615 31.43 -32.29 -9.81
N ARG A 616 30.95 -31.97 -8.59
CA ARG A 616 29.54 -31.67 -8.37
C ARG A 616 29.18 -30.38 -9.11
N ALA A 617 27.97 -30.31 -9.66
CA ALA A 617 27.52 -29.20 -10.49
C ALA A 617 27.69 -27.83 -9.82
N GLU A 618 27.60 -27.79 -8.49
CA GLU A 618 27.77 -26.59 -7.65
C GLU A 618 29.23 -26.09 -7.62
N GLU A 619 30.23 -26.98 -7.67
CA GLU A 619 31.66 -26.62 -7.71
C GLU A 619 32.14 -26.28 -9.14
N LYS A 620 31.43 -26.80 -10.15
CA LYS A 620 31.72 -26.50 -11.57
C LYS A 620 31.32 -25.07 -11.97
N GLU A 621 30.37 -24.48 -11.24
CA GLU A 621 29.97 -23.07 -11.42
C GLU A 621 30.90 -22.10 -10.67
N GLU A 622 31.50 -22.51 -9.54
CA GLU A 622 32.46 -21.68 -8.78
C GLU A 622 33.84 -21.56 -9.48
N GLU A 623 34.31 -22.57 -10.22
CA GLU A 623 35.56 -22.44 -11.01
C GLU A 623 35.40 -21.57 -12.28
N GLY A 624 34.15 -21.30 -12.71
CA GLY A 624 33.84 -20.52 -13.91
C GLY A 624 33.93 -19.00 -13.73
N GLN A 625 34.02 -18.49 -12.49
CA GLN A 625 33.98 -17.05 -12.22
C GLN A 625 35.28 -16.44 -11.67
N ASP A 626 36.29 -17.23 -11.31
CA ASP A 626 37.50 -16.70 -10.64
C ASP A 626 38.83 -16.91 -11.42
N SER A 627 38.78 -17.05 -12.75
CA SER A 627 39.96 -17.31 -13.59
C SER A 627 40.28 -16.23 -14.64
N THR A 628 40.19 -14.95 -14.26
CA THR A 628 40.85 -13.85 -15.02
C THR A 628 41.70 -12.95 -14.11
N ASN A 629 42.82 -13.47 -13.61
CA ASN A 629 44.05 -12.70 -13.41
C ASN A 629 45.25 -13.63 -13.15
N MET A 630 46.30 -13.48 -13.96
CA MET A 630 47.60 -14.13 -13.77
C MET A 630 48.37 -13.42 -12.62
N ASP A 631 49.03 -14.17 -11.74
CA ASP A 631 50.51 -14.30 -11.75
C ASP A 631 51.09 -15.12 -10.58
N ALA A 632 52.13 -15.87 -10.95
CA ALA A 632 53.24 -16.50 -10.21
C ALA A 632 53.31 -16.49 -8.66
N SER A 633 53.54 -17.68 -8.07
CA SER A 633 54.73 -18.10 -7.27
C SER A 633 54.45 -18.97 -6.03
N ASP A 634 55.29 -20.01 -5.91
CA ASP A 634 55.73 -20.78 -4.73
C ASP A 634 54.78 -21.62 -3.84
N ASP A 635 54.75 -22.92 -4.18
CA ASP A 635 55.37 -24.04 -3.45
C ASP A 635 55.32 -24.09 -1.91
N LYS A 636 54.64 -25.14 -1.41
CA LYS A 636 54.89 -25.93 -0.18
C LYS A 636 54.75 -25.26 1.20
N LEU A 637 53.96 -25.91 2.05
CA LEU A 637 54.37 -26.61 3.30
C LEU A 637 53.31 -26.50 4.41
N GLY A 638 53.03 -27.65 5.05
CA GLY A 638 53.22 -27.70 6.51
C GLY A 638 52.04 -28.03 7.42
N LYS A 639 51.67 -29.31 7.45
CA LYS A 639 51.69 -30.19 8.64
C LYS A 639 50.97 -29.78 9.95
N LYS A 640 50.09 -30.71 10.37
CA LYS A 640 50.01 -31.38 11.70
C LYS A 640 49.53 -30.49 12.88
N ARG A 641 48.77 -30.95 13.88
CA ARG A 641 48.51 -32.31 14.39
C ARG A 641 47.29 -32.29 15.33
N ARG A 642 46.53 -33.38 15.27
CA ARG A 642 45.63 -33.97 16.30
C ARG A 642 46.30 -34.18 17.67
N TRP A 643 45.49 -34.37 18.73
CA TRP A 643 45.17 -35.67 19.40
C TRP A 643 44.42 -35.31 20.72
N ASP A 644 43.11 -35.60 20.87
CA ASP A 644 42.46 -36.84 21.40
C ASP A 644 42.04 -36.66 22.87
N ASP A 645 40.74 -36.77 23.14
CA ASP A 645 40.02 -37.92 23.71
C ASP A 645 39.86 -37.80 25.22
N VAL A 646 38.62 -37.98 25.69
CA VAL A 646 38.22 -39.14 26.48
C VAL A 646 36.70 -39.11 26.58
N ALA A 647 36.06 -40.10 25.97
CA ALA A 647 34.76 -40.56 26.38
C ALA A 647 34.76 -42.09 26.43
N LYS A 648 34.11 -42.60 27.49
CA LYS A 648 33.51 -43.93 27.67
C LYS A 648 34.41 -45.11 28.04
N SER A 649 33.91 -45.84 29.02
CA SER A 649 33.87 -47.30 28.98
C SER A 649 32.40 -47.72 28.85
N GLY A 650 32.14 -48.76 28.07
CA GLY A 650 30.83 -49.37 27.88
C GLY A 650 30.90 -50.88 27.90
N THR A 651 29.76 -51.54 27.72
CA THR A 651 29.55 -52.90 27.19
C THR A 651 28.03 -52.99 26.91
N GLY A 652 27.46 -53.62 25.88
CA GLY A 652 27.93 -54.37 24.71
C GLY A 652 26.79 -55.32 24.28
N ALA A 653 26.30 -55.27 23.02
CA ALA A 653 25.73 -56.42 22.27
C ALA A 653 25.25 -56.08 20.83
N ARG A 654 25.93 -56.71 19.86
CA ARG A 654 25.51 -57.33 18.57
C ARG A 654 24.92 -56.52 17.38
N ARG A 655 25.65 -56.59 16.25
CA ARG A 655 25.37 -56.31 14.81
C ARG A 655 26.13 -57.37 13.97
N PRO A 656 25.94 -57.60 12.64
CA PRO A 656 25.98 -56.60 11.52
C PRO A 656 24.87 -56.81 10.44
N GLN A 657 24.33 -55.86 9.66
CA GLN A 657 24.78 -54.70 8.85
C GLN A 657 24.80 -55.00 7.35
N ALA A 658 23.91 -54.36 6.57
CA ALA A 658 24.19 -53.81 5.24
C ALA A 658 23.11 -52.77 4.88
N GLY A 659 23.55 -51.56 4.49
CA GLY A 659 22.71 -50.40 4.16
C GLY A 659 23.36 -49.07 4.58
N ARG A 660 24.50 -48.71 3.95
CA ARG A 660 25.12 -47.37 3.93
C ARG A 660 24.39 -46.54 2.84
N ALA A 661 23.90 -45.32 3.05
CA ALA A 661 24.49 -44.04 3.49
C ALA A 661 25.14 -43.21 2.36
N GLY A 662 24.67 -41.95 2.23
CA GLY A 662 25.16 -40.83 1.40
C GLY A 662 23.99 -39.87 1.11
N SER A 663 23.64 -38.93 2.00
CA SER A 663 24.18 -37.57 2.15
C SER A 663 23.81 -36.65 0.98
N ALA A 664 22.77 -35.86 1.20
CA ALA A 664 22.45 -34.60 0.53
C ALA A 664 22.05 -33.63 1.64
N ASP A 665 22.90 -32.64 1.90
CA ASP A 665 22.57 -31.44 2.66
C ASP A 665 22.01 -30.39 1.69
N GLY A 666 21.04 -29.63 2.20
CA GLY A 666 20.32 -28.57 1.51
C GLY A 666 19.05 -28.24 2.30
N GLU A 667 19.18 -28.13 3.63
CA GLU A 667 18.09 -27.74 4.52
C GLU A 667 17.83 -26.24 4.39
N GLU A 668 16.73 -25.89 3.70
CA GLU A 668 16.00 -24.66 4.02
C GLU A 668 15.48 -24.79 5.46
N GLY A 669 15.89 -23.84 6.29
CA GLY A 669 15.56 -23.81 7.71
C GLY A 669 14.06 -23.91 7.96
N ARG A 670 13.63 -25.06 8.48
CA ARG A 670 12.33 -25.19 9.14
C ARG A 670 12.27 -24.19 10.29
N ALA A 671 11.50 -23.12 10.07
CA ALA A 671 11.14 -22.17 11.11
C ALA A 671 10.56 -22.92 12.31
N GLY A 672 11.04 -22.54 13.50
CA GLY A 672 10.88 -23.28 14.72
C GLY A 672 9.44 -23.61 15.10
N ASP A 673 9.31 -24.84 15.60
CA ASP A 673 8.22 -25.39 16.39
C ASP A 673 8.02 -24.52 17.64
N HIS A 674 7.21 -23.46 17.49
CA HIS A 674 6.90 -22.50 18.56
C HIS A 674 5.40 -22.40 18.84
N ASP A 675 4.59 -23.33 18.34
CA ASP A 675 3.16 -23.34 18.64
C ASP A 675 2.91 -24.30 19.80
N GLY A 676 2.61 -23.76 20.98
CA GLY A 676 2.27 -24.54 22.18
C GLY A 676 0.91 -25.24 22.10
N PHE A 677 0.38 -25.44 20.89
CA PHE A 677 -0.94 -26.00 20.63
C PHE A 677 -0.88 -27.53 20.64
N VAL A 678 -1.78 -28.16 21.40
CA VAL A 678 -1.91 -29.61 21.41
C VAL A 678 -2.54 -30.03 20.08
N PRO A 679 -1.93 -30.93 19.29
CA PRO A 679 -2.50 -31.41 18.03
C PRO A 679 -3.93 -31.92 18.25
N ASP A 680 -4.89 -31.38 17.50
CA ASP A 680 -6.31 -31.71 17.64
C ASP A 680 -6.85 -32.32 16.33
N GLU A 681 -8.05 -32.89 16.38
CA GLU A 681 -8.73 -33.58 15.29
C GLU A 681 -8.81 -32.79 13.98
N LEU A 682 -8.84 -31.45 14.02
CA LEU A 682 -8.87 -30.63 12.80
C LEU A 682 -7.51 -30.59 12.08
N ASP A 683 -6.39 -30.96 12.72
CA ASP A 683 -5.06 -30.97 12.10
C ASP A 683 -4.84 -32.22 11.24
N SER A 684 -5.46 -33.34 11.64
CA SER A 684 -5.39 -34.63 10.95
C SER A 684 -6.30 -34.76 9.73
N VAL A 685 -7.06 -33.71 9.39
CA VAL A 685 -7.91 -33.70 8.20
C VAL A 685 -7.04 -33.59 6.96
N GLU A 686 -7.13 -34.57 6.07
CA GLU A 686 -6.49 -34.51 4.75
C GLU A 686 -7.20 -33.49 3.87
N ASP A 687 -6.42 -32.67 3.17
CA ASP A 687 -6.95 -31.70 2.23
C ASP A 687 -7.35 -32.43 0.95
N ILE A 688 -8.65 -32.65 0.77
CA ILE A 688 -9.21 -33.01 -0.53
C ILE A 688 -9.58 -31.68 -1.18
N GLU A 689 -8.56 -30.93 -1.62
CA GLU A 689 -8.82 -29.78 -2.48
C GLU A 689 -9.49 -30.31 -3.76
N THR A 690 -10.68 -29.82 -4.06
CA THR A 690 -11.33 -30.09 -5.35
C THR A 690 -10.37 -29.65 -6.44
N GLU A 691 -9.88 -30.59 -7.28
CA GLU A 691 -8.99 -30.29 -8.40
C GLU A 691 -9.57 -29.14 -9.21
N GLU A 692 -8.97 -27.95 -9.09
CA GLU A 692 -9.39 -26.82 -9.90
C GLU A 692 -9.08 -27.15 -11.37
N PRO A 693 -10.00 -26.84 -12.29
CA PRO A 693 -9.80 -27.14 -13.70
C PRO A 693 -8.52 -26.46 -14.20
N THR A 694 -7.56 -27.27 -14.65
CA THR A 694 -6.30 -26.79 -15.21
C THR A 694 -6.53 -26.29 -16.63
N GLY A 695 -6.39 -24.97 -16.84
CA GLY A 695 -6.50 -24.35 -18.16
C GLY A 695 -7.57 -23.25 -18.25
N PRO A 696 -7.97 -22.86 -19.48
CA PRO A 696 -8.96 -21.82 -19.70
C PRO A 696 -10.31 -22.20 -19.08
N CYS A 697 -10.95 -21.26 -18.39
CA CYS A 697 -12.19 -21.50 -17.68
C CYS A 697 -13.27 -20.48 -18.03
N LYS A 698 -14.53 -20.85 -17.79
CA LYS A 698 -15.67 -19.93 -17.70
C LYS A 698 -16.18 -19.85 -16.27
N LEU A 699 -16.78 -18.71 -15.97
CA LEU A 699 -17.43 -18.42 -14.69
C LEU A 699 -18.91 -18.79 -14.77
N SER A 700 -19.35 -19.65 -13.86
CA SER A 700 -20.76 -19.90 -13.59
C SER A 700 -21.11 -19.44 -12.18
N TYR A 701 -22.39 -19.10 -11.99
CA TYR A 701 -22.92 -18.76 -10.68
C TYR A 701 -24.00 -19.78 -10.30
N HIS A 702 -23.84 -20.41 -9.13
CA HIS A 702 -24.89 -21.18 -8.48
C HIS A 702 -25.51 -20.32 -7.39
N THR A 703 -26.84 -20.28 -7.30
CA THR A 703 -27.55 -19.49 -6.29
C THR A 703 -28.32 -20.43 -5.38
N GLU A 704 -28.03 -20.36 -4.09
CA GLU A 704 -28.70 -21.14 -3.05
C GLU A 704 -29.40 -20.19 -2.09
N THR A 705 -30.65 -20.49 -1.72
CA THR A 705 -31.41 -19.73 -0.73
C THR A 705 -31.40 -20.47 0.61
N VAL A 706 -30.91 -19.82 1.66
CA VAL A 706 -30.82 -20.39 3.00
C VAL A 706 -31.72 -19.64 3.97
N GLN A 707 -32.54 -20.36 4.72
CA GLN A 707 -33.35 -19.75 5.78
C GLN A 707 -32.47 -19.32 6.97
N THR A 708 -32.57 -18.06 7.36
CA THR A 708 -31.72 -17.46 8.41
C THR A 708 -32.48 -17.23 9.72
N ASN A 709 -32.08 -17.96 10.76
CA ASN A 709 -32.65 -17.82 12.11
C ASN A 709 -31.66 -17.23 13.13
N LEU A 710 -30.41 -17.01 12.72
CA LEU A 710 -29.36 -16.45 13.57
C LEU A 710 -29.68 -15.03 14.06
N ARG A 711 -28.89 -14.57 15.02
CA ARG A 711 -28.93 -13.21 15.54
C ARG A 711 -27.84 -12.36 14.93
N ILE A 712 -28.09 -11.06 14.83
CA ILE A 712 -27.18 -10.08 14.24
C ILE A 712 -26.89 -9.00 15.28
N ALA A 713 -25.62 -8.67 15.45
CA ALA A 713 -25.15 -7.55 16.24
C ALA A 713 -24.17 -6.71 15.42
N TYR A 714 -23.97 -5.46 15.83
CA TYR A 714 -23.01 -4.55 15.24
C TYR A 714 -22.18 -3.89 16.33
N VAL A 715 -20.85 -3.89 16.14
CA VAL A 715 -19.90 -3.16 16.97
C VAL A 715 -18.86 -2.53 16.05
N ASP A 716 -18.76 -1.20 16.06
CA ASP A 716 -17.93 -0.47 15.09
C ASP A 716 -16.42 -0.60 15.37
N PHE A 717 -15.75 -1.46 14.61
CA PHE A 717 -14.30 -1.70 14.58
C PHE A 717 -13.65 -1.29 13.26
N SER A 718 -14.34 -0.45 12.47
CA SER A 718 -13.86 0.07 11.20
C SER A 718 -12.55 0.86 11.33
N GLY A 719 -12.30 1.47 12.49
CA GLY A 719 -11.09 2.24 12.75
C GLY A 719 -10.94 3.42 11.78
N LEU A 720 -12.01 4.18 11.55
CA LEU A 720 -12.02 5.42 10.78
C LEU A 720 -12.33 6.62 11.69
N HIS A 721 -12.14 7.82 11.17
CA HIS A 721 -12.49 9.05 11.86
C HIS A 721 -14.01 9.18 12.09
N ASP A 722 -14.36 9.98 13.10
CA ASP A 722 -15.74 10.30 13.46
C ASP A 722 -16.04 11.78 13.19
N LYS A 723 -17.33 12.15 13.29
CA LYS A 723 -17.80 13.53 13.10
C LYS A 723 -17.03 14.53 13.96
N ARG A 724 -16.70 14.15 15.19
CA ARG A 724 -15.99 15.02 16.14
C ARG A 724 -14.55 15.26 15.72
N SER A 725 -13.82 14.22 15.32
CA SER A 725 -12.43 14.34 14.88
C SER A 725 -12.31 15.19 13.62
N LEU A 726 -13.21 15.00 12.64
CA LEU A 726 -13.25 15.82 11.42
C LEU A 726 -13.47 17.30 11.73
N ASN A 727 -14.50 17.61 12.54
CA ASN A 727 -14.83 18.99 12.92
C ASN A 727 -13.74 19.66 13.78
N MET A 728 -12.91 18.88 14.47
CA MET A 728 -11.78 19.38 15.25
C MET A 728 -10.54 19.59 14.39
N LEU A 729 -10.17 18.62 13.55
CA LEU A 729 -8.88 18.59 12.85
C LEU A 729 -8.87 19.44 11.58
N ILE A 730 -9.95 19.47 10.80
CA ILE A 730 -9.99 20.25 9.55
C ILE A 730 -9.73 21.75 9.81
N PRO A 731 -10.35 22.40 10.82
CA PRO A 731 -10.03 23.78 11.17
C PRO A 731 -8.61 23.97 11.69
N LEU A 732 -8.02 22.99 12.39
CA LEU A 732 -6.64 23.07 12.86
C LEU A 732 -5.61 22.97 11.73
N ILE A 733 -5.89 22.15 10.72
CA ILE A 733 -5.04 21.99 9.52
C ILE A 733 -5.04 23.28 8.68
N GLN A 734 -6.16 24.00 8.65
CA GLN A 734 -6.34 25.24 7.86
C GLN A 734 -5.98 25.07 6.36
N PRO A 735 -6.55 24.08 5.65
CA PRO A 735 -6.27 23.89 4.23
C PRO A 735 -6.78 25.07 3.39
N ARG A 736 -6.09 25.42 2.30
CA ARG A 736 -6.56 26.47 1.38
C ARG A 736 -7.74 26.01 0.53
N LYS A 737 -7.71 24.75 0.11
CA LYS A 737 -8.78 24.05 -0.60
C LYS A 737 -9.03 22.70 0.06
N LEU A 738 -10.29 22.31 0.22
CA LEU A 738 -10.70 21.04 0.79
C LEU A 738 -11.47 20.24 -0.27
N ILE A 739 -11.07 18.99 -0.51
CA ILE A 739 -11.75 18.08 -1.44
C ILE A 739 -12.24 16.89 -0.62
N LEU A 740 -13.54 16.62 -0.67
CA LEU A 740 -14.16 15.50 0.04
C LEU A 740 -14.48 14.35 -0.93
N VAL A 741 -14.05 13.13 -0.58
CA VAL A 741 -14.24 11.89 -1.37
C VAL A 741 -14.67 10.72 -0.46
N GLY A 742 -14.91 9.52 -1.01
CA GLY A 742 -15.08 8.28 -0.24
C GLY A 742 -16.47 8.00 0.34
N GLY A 743 -17.23 9.03 0.77
CA GLY A 743 -18.51 8.84 1.46
C GLY A 743 -19.75 8.84 0.56
N GLU A 744 -20.90 8.54 1.19
CA GLU A 744 -22.21 8.65 0.55
C GLU A 744 -22.55 10.11 0.22
N ARG A 745 -23.43 10.30 -0.78
CA ARG A 745 -23.82 11.65 -1.24
C ARG A 745 -24.34 12.53 -0.10
N ASP A 746 -25.21 12.00 0.75
CA ASP A 746 -25.82 12.77 1.85
C ASP A 746 -24.80 13.10 2.94
N GLU A 747 -23.96 12.13 3.31
CA GLU A 747 -22.90 12.28 4.31
C GLU A 747 -21.84 13.31 3.85
N THR A 748 -21.39 13.23 2.60
CA THR A 748 -20.42 14.17 2.03
C THR A 748 -20.95 15.60 2.00
N LEU A 749 -22.21 15.79 1.57
CA LEU A 749 -22.81 17.12 1.50
C LEU A 749 -23.00 17.75 2.89
N SER A 750 -23.44 16.94 3.86
CA SER A 750 -23.56 17.33 5.27
C SER A 750 -22.23 17.79 5.85
N LEU A 751 -21.15 17.01 5.67
CA LEU A 751 -19.81 17.38 6.11
C LEU A 751 -19.31 18.65 5.42
N ALA A 752 -19.57 18.79 4.12
CA ALA A 752 -19.14 19.95 3.36
C ALA A 752 -19.77 21.25 3.90
N GLU A 753 -21.04 21.21 4.31
CA GLU A 753 -21.69 22.34 4.96
C GLU A 753 -21.09 22.65 6.33
N ASP A 754 -20.85 21.63 7.15
CA ASP A 754 -20.25 21.78 8.48
C ASP A 754 -18.82 22.38 8.36
N CYS A 755 -18.02 21.93 7.39
CA CYS A 755 -16.69 22.48 7.11
C CYS A 755 -16.74 23.92 6.61
N ARG A 756 -17.67 24.26 5.70
CA ARG A 756 -17.87 25.64 5.23
C ARG A 756 -18.20 26.57 6.40
N ARG A 757 -19.04 26.14 7.35
CA ARG A 757 -19.37 26.94 8.55
C ARG A 757 -18.18 27.09 9.48
N ALA A 758 -17.46 26.01 9.77
CA ALA A 758 -16.32 26.02 10.69
C ALA A 758 -15.15 26.87 10.19
N LEU A 759 -14.84 26.81 8.90
CA LEU A 759 -13.73 27.55 8.29
C LEU A 759 -14.03 29.05 8.10
N VAL A 760 -15.31 29.44 8.05
CA VAL A 760 -15.72 30.85 8.02
C VAL A 760 -15.71 31.48 9.42
N ALA A 761 -16.06 30.73 10.46
CA ALA A 761 -16.19 31.25 11.83
C ALA A 761 -14.83 31.62 12.48
N ASP A 762 -13.75 30.94 12.12
CA ASP A 762 -12.39 31.22 12.65
C ASP A 762 -11.77 32.51 12.05
N ASN A 763 -12.34 33.02 10.95
CA ASN A 763 -11.92 34.26 10.28
C ASN A 763 -12.57 35.53 10.85
N GLY A 764 -12.93 35.54 12.14
CA GLY A 764 -13.60 36.65 12.84
C GLY A 764 -12.86 38.00 12.92
N ASN A 765 -11.88 38.26 12.07
CA ASN A 765 -11.27 39.57 11.89
C ASN A 765 -11.85 40.21 10.63
N THR A 766 -12.94 40.97 10.80
CA THR A 766 -13.53 41.85 9.79
C THR A 766 -12.58 43.01 9.48
N ASP A 767 -11.49 42.74 8.77
CA ASP A 767 -10.83 43.74 7.94
C ASP A 767 -11.31 43.53 6.50
N ALA A 768 -12.13 44.48 6.06
CA ALA A 768 -12.69 44.55 4.72
C ALA A 768 -11.55 44.63 3.69
N GLY A 769 -11.23 43.51 3.03
CA GLY A 769 -10.26 43.52 1.93
C GLY A 769 -9.73 42.18 1.42
N SER A 770 -9.83 41.06 2.16
CA SER A 770 -9.47 39.74 1.62
C SER A 770 -10.49 38.66 1.95
N GLU A 771 -11.36 38.36 0.99
CA GLU A 771 -12.13 37.12 0.96
C GLU A 771 -11.15 35.92 0.96
N ARG A 772 -10.88 35.34 2.14
CA ARG A 772 -10.21 34.03 2.25
C ARG A 772 -11.23 33.01 2.73
N SER A 773 -12.29 32.80 1.96
CA SER A 773 -13.13 31.61 2.09
C SER A 773 -12.35 30.41 1.59
N VAL A 774 -12.27 29.33 2.39
CA VAL A 774 -11.72 28.05 1.92
C VAL A 774 -12.71 27.42 0.95
N ASP A 775 -12.24 27.05 -0.24
CA ASP A 775 -13.08 26.37 -1.23
C ASP A 775 -13.23 24.90 -0.86
N VAL A 776 -14.48 24.45 -0.67
CA VAL A 776 -14.82 23.06 -0.36
C VAL A 776 -15.46 22.41 -1.59
N TYR A 777 -14.80 21.39 -2.15
CA TYR A 777 -15.23 20.65 -3.33
C TYR A 777 -15.74 19.26 -2.97
N THR A 778 -16.80 18.82 -3.64
CA THR A 778 -17.41 17.49 -3.52
C THR A 778 -17.60 16.89 -4.92
N PRO A 779 -16.52 16.47 -5.60
CA PRO A 779 -16.59 15.95 -6.97
C PRO A 779 -17.39 14.65 -7.08
N GLU A 780 -18.08 14.47 -8.20
CA GLU A 780 -18.63 13.17 -8.62
C GLU A 780 -17.53 12.32 -9.29
N VAL A 781 -17.76 11.00 -9.40
CA VAL A 781 -16.83 10.09 -10.07
C VAL A 781 -16.57 10.54 -11.52
N GLY A 782 -15.30 10.69 -11.89
CA GLY A 782 -14.84 11.16 -13.20
C GLY A 782 -14.84 12.69 -13.37
N ALA A 783 -15.33 13.45 -12.38
CA ALA A 783 -15.31 14.91 -12.45
C ALA A 783 -13.91 15.45 -12.10
N VAL A 784 -13.39 16.32 -12.97
CA VAL A 784 -12.09 16.98 -12.76
C VAL A 784 -12.28 18.27 -11.97
N VAL A 785 -11.54 18.42 -10.87
CA VAL A 785 -11.51 19.61 -10.02
C VAL A 785 -10.17 20.30 -10.19
N ASP A 786 -10.20 21.57 -10.60
CA ASP A 786 -9.00 22.42 -10.56
C ASP A 786 -8.79 22.97 -9.15
N ALA A 787 -7.83 22.38 -8.45
CA ALA A 787 -7.45 22.75 -7.11
C ALA A 787 -6.10 23.51 -7.08
N SER A 788 -5.66 24.04 -8.22
CA SER A 788 -4.50 24.94 -8.27
C SER A 788 -4.78 26.25 -7.51
N VAL A 789 -3.74 26.82 -6.91
CA VAL A 789 -3.82 28.16 -6.31
C VAL A 789 -2.93 29.07 -7.15
N ASP A 790 -3.47 30.21 -7.60
CA ASP A 790 -2.74 31.26 -8.32
C ASP A 790 -1.76 32.00 -7.39
N THR A 791 -0.82 31.27 -6.79
CA THR A 791 0.33 31.88 -6.15
C THR A 791 1.40 32.11 -7.21
N ASN A 792 1.37 33.29 -7.81
CA ASN A 792 2.50 33.75 -8.59
C ASN A 792 3.70 33.90 -7.65
N ALA A 793 4.68 33.01 -7.80
CA ALA A 793 5.90 33.05 -7.05
C ALA A 793 7.07 33.35 -7.97
N TRP A 794 7.87 34.33 -7.57
CA TRP A 794 9.05 34.74 -8.29
C TRP A 794 10.27 34.48 -7.42
N VAL A 795 11.27 33.82 -7.97
CA VAL A 795 12.58 33.71 -7.32
C VAL A 795 13.30 35.03 -7.54
N VAL A 796 13.41 35.84 -6.48
CA VAL A 796 14.11 37.13 -6.51
C VAL A 796 15.49 36.95 -5.88
N LYS A 797 16.55 37.26 -6.63
CA LYS A 797 17.92 37.24 -6.12
C LYS A 797 18.21 38.52 -5.35
N LEU A 798 18.76 38.44 -4.15
CA LEU A 798 19.23 39.62 -3.42
C LEU A 798 20.58 40.08 -3.99
N ALA A 799 20.72 41.36 -4.32
CA ALA A 799 22.00 41.93 -4.79
C ALA A 799 23.04 41.95 -3.66
N ASP A 800 24.32 41.70 -3.98
CA ASP A 800 25.42 41.71 -3.01
C ASP A 800 25.50 42.99 -2.14
N PRO A 801 25.23 44.20 -2.67
CA PRO A 801 25.22 45.42 -1.86
C PRO A 801 24.08 45.45 -0.82
N LEU A 802 22.94 44.83 -1.13
CA LEU A 802 21.81 44.71 -0.23
C LEU A 802 22.11 43.69 0.87
N VAL A 803 22.67 42.53 0.50
CA VAL A 803 23.07 41.47 1.44
C VAL A 803 24.07 42.00 2.49
N ARG A 804 25.05 42.82 2.07
CA ARG A 804 26.02 43.45 2.98
C ARG A 804 25.38 44.44 3.99
N LYS A 805 24.18 44.95 3.70
CA LYS A 805 23.45 45.89 4.56
C LYS A 805 22.43 45.21 5.50
N ILE A 806 22.23 43.90 5.37
CA ILE A 806 21.33 43.12 6.22
C ILE A 806 21.85 43.14 7.66
N LYS A 807 21.05 43.71 8.57
CA LYS A 807 21.30 43.70 10.01
C LYS A 807 20.34 42.75 10.69
N TRP A 808 20.83 41.58 11.08
CA TRP A 808 20.06 40.60 11.82
C TRP A 808 19.76 41.08 13.24
N GLN A 809 18.49 41.11 13.60
CA GLN A 809 18.02 41.26 14.97
C GLN A 809 17.79 39.86 15.53
N ASN A 810 18.52 39.47 16.57
CA ASN A 810 18.30 38.19 17.23
C ASN A 810 17.24 38.39 18.32
N VAL A 811 16.08 37.76 18.13
CA VAL A 811 15.01 37.75 19.13
C VAL A 811 14.70 36.30 19.46
N ARG A 812 15.04 35.90 20.69
CA ARG A 812 14.75 34.57 21.25
C ARG A 812 15.29 33.41 20.41
N GLY A 813 16.48 33.56 19.81
CA GLY A 813 17.13 32.51 19.03
C GLY A 813 16.73 32.48 17.55
N LEU A 814 15.76 33.30 17.13
CA LEU A 814 15.41 33.51 15.74
C LEU A 814 16.06 34.82 15.23
N GLY A 815 16.74 34.73 14.10
CA GLY A 815 17.28 35.90 13.39
C GLY A 815 16.19 36.54 12.52
N ILE A 816 15.84 37.79 12.79
CA ILE A 816 14.84 38.54 12.04
C ILE A 816 15.54 39.69 11.32
N VAL A 817 15.19 39.93 10.05
CA VAL A 817 15.67 41.08 9.31
C VAL A 817 14.60 41.61 8.35
N THR A 818 14.52 42.93 8.24
CA THR A 818 13.65 43.62 7.31
C THR A 818 14.44 44.05 6.09
N ILE A 819 13.96 43.67 4.89
CA ILE A 819 14.62 44.00 3.63
C ILE A 819 13.71 44.91 2.82
N THR A 820 14.21 46.09 2.49
CA THR A 820 13.59 47.08 1.60
C THR A 820 14.55 47.31 0.43
N GLY A 821 14.07 47.14 -0.80
CA GLY A 821 14.92 47.21 -1.99
C GLY A 821 14.15 47.58 -3.24
N GLN A 822 14.88 48.01 -4.27
CA GLN A 822 14.35 48.23 -5.61
C GLN A 822 14.45 46.94 -6.41
N LEU A 823 13.33 46.50 -7.00
CA LEU A 823 13.33 45.34 -7.89
C LEU A 823 13.82 45.76 -9.29
N LEU A 824 14.89 45.14 -9.76
CA LEU A 824 15.49 45.34 -11.08
C LEU A 824 15.43 44.04 -11.88
N ALA A 825 15.23 44.12 -13.19
CA ALA A 825 15.30 42.97 -14.09
C ALA A 825 16.71 42.95 -14.72
N THR A 826 17.57 42.01 -14.31
CA THR A 826 18.90 41.87 -14.93
C THR A 826 18.84 40.88 -16.08
N HIS A 827 19.23 41.33 -17.27
CA HIS A 827 19.43 40.46 -18.42
C HIS A 827 20.80 39.77 -18.27
N ILE A 828 20.83 38.44 -18.39
CA ILE A 828 22.08 37.68 -18.42
C ILE A 828 22.80 38.06 -19.72
N ASN A 829 23.80 38.95 -19.64
CA ASN A 829 24.86 38.98 -20.65
C ASN A 829 25.91 37.96 -20.20
N GLU A 830 25.97 36.82 -20.88
CA GLU A 830 27.05 35.84 -20.74
C GLU A 830 28.39 36.49 -21.16
N ALA A 831 29.06 37.19 -20.24
CA ALA A 831 30.39 37.73 -20.47
C ALA A 831 31.21 37.98 -19.17
N ALA A 832 30.90 37.33 -18.05
CA ALA A 832 31.63 37.58 -16.79
C ALA A 832 31.79 36.34 -15.89
N ALA A 833 32.11 35.18 -16.47
CA ALA A 833 32.53 34.00 -15.71
C ALA A 833 33.68 33.28 -16.41
N ALA A 834 34.80 33.99 -16.62
CA ALA A 834 36.13 33.44 -16.84
C ALA A 834 37.13 34.60 -16.78
N ASP A 835 37.85 34.75 -15.66
CA ASP A 835 39.23 35.25 -15.58
C ASP A 835 39.61 35.59 -14.13
N GLU A 836 39.87 34.56 -13.33
CA GLU A 836 40.95 34.60 -12.33
C GLU A 836 41.93 33.49 -12.70
N ASP A 837 42.79 33.74 -13.67
CA ASP A 837 44.20 33.33 -13.68
C ASP A 837 44.85 33.58 -15.06
N ALA A 838 46.13 33.95 -15.04
CA ALA A 838 47.03 34.14 -16.19
C ALA A 838 47.06 35.52 -16.89
N ALA A 839 47.48 36.55 -16.14
CA ALA A 839 48.09 37.73 -16.74
C ALA A 839 49.57 37.47 -17.10
N ASN A 840 49.86 37.06 -18.34
CA ASN A 840 51.09 37.47 -19.03
C ASN A 840 51.07 37.12 -20.54
N LYS A 841 51.44 38.14 -21.35
CA LYS A 841 52.02 38.08 -22.71
C LYS A 841 51.11 38.47 -23.90
N ARG A 842 51.25 39.75 -24.27
CA ARG A 842 51.31 40.36 -25.63
C ARG A 842 50.22 40.06 -26.67
N GLN A 843 49.52 41.13 -27.04
CA GLN A 843 48.79 41.33 -28.30
C GLN A 843 49.65 41.03 -29.54
N LYS A 844 49.04 40.36 -30.53
CA LYS A 844 49.21 40.68 -31.95
C LYS A 844 47.93 40.35 -32.73
N THR A 845 47.49 41.35 -33.48
CA THR A 845 46.39 41.43 -34.45
C THR A 845 46.54 40.45 -35.60
N GLU A 846 45.43 39.88 -36.10
CA GLU A 846 45.23 39.56 -37.52
C GLU A 846 43.75 39.23 -37.83
N GLU A 847 43.41 39.35 -39.12
CA GLU A 847 42.11 39.71 -39.68
C GLU A 847 41.21 38.53 -40.09
N ALA A 848 39.95 38.90 -40.30
CA ALA A 848 38.81 38.19 -40.88
C ALA A 848 39.06 36.99 -41.81
N SER A 849 38.26 35.93 -41.61
CA SER A 849 37.68 35.17 -42.72
C SER A 849 36.29 34.66 -42.36
N SER A 850 35.35 34.98 -43.26
CA SER A 850 33.91 34.75 -43.21
C SER A 850 33.54 33.35 -43.71
N THR A 851 32.69 32.64 -42.96
CA THR A 851 31.82 31.62 -43.57
C THR A 851 30.44 31.64 -42.92
N THR A 852 29.46 32.00 -43.74
CA THR A 852 28.04 32.13 -43.43
C THR A 852 27.37 30.76 -43.44
N THR A 853 26.68 30.38 -42.36
CA THR A 853 25.57 29.41 -42.41
C THR A 853 24.35 30.02 -41.71
N LEU A 854 23.26 30.09 -42.47
CA LEU A 854 22.02 30.77 -42.10
C LEU A 854 21.07 29.84 -41.34
N THR A 855 20.80 30.24 -40.09
CA THR A 855 19.47 30.40 -39.46
C THR A 855 18.45 29.25 -39.50
N ASN A 856 18.15 28.74 -38.31
CA ASN A 856 16.76 28.69 -37.83
C ASN A 856 16.74 28.77 -36.29
N THR A 857 16.72 29.98 -35.75
CA THR A 857 16.49 30.24 -34.32
C THR A 857 15.15 30.92 -34.16
N ALA A 858 14.21 30.21 -33.53
CA ALA A 858 13.07 30.83 -32.87
C ALA A 858 13.63 31.82 -31.83
N ALA A 859 13.14 33.05 -31.86
CA ALA A 859 13.58 34.11 -30.98
C ALA A 859 13.36 33.73 -29.50
N ALA A 860 14.45 33.43 -28.79
CA ALA A 860 14.45 33.34 -27.34
C ALA A 860 14.27 34.77 -26.78
N ILE A 861 13.16 35.01 -26.10
CA ILE A 861 12.99 36.20 -25.26
C ILE A 861 13.97 36.04 -24.09
N PRO A 862 14.88 37.00 -23.83
CA PRO A 862 15.84 36.87 -22.74
C PRO A 862 15.09 36.87 -21.39
N SER A 863 15.12 35.75 -20.67
CA SER A 863 14.54 35.64 -19.34
C SER A 863 15.32 36.51 -18.35
N ALA A 864 14.83 37.72 -18.10
CA ALA A 864 15.43 38.61 -17.10
C ALA A 864 15.18 38.03 -15.70
N THR A 865 16.25 37.84 -14.92
CA THR A 865 16.11 37.41 -13.52
C THR A 865 15.83 38.64 -12.65
N PRO A 866 14.80 38.63 -11.79
CA PRO A 866 14.53 39.73 -10.90
C PRO A 866 15.57 39.76 -9.76
N VAL A 867 16.26 40.89 -9.62
CA VAL A 867 17.25 41.16 -8.58
C VAL A 867 16.75 42.29 -7.69
N LEU A 868 16.74 42.07 -6.37
CA LEU A 868 16.43 43.10 -5.38
C LEU A 868 17.71 43.84 -4.99
N ASP A 869 17.82 45.11 -5.37
CA ASP A 869 18.97 45.97 -5.10
C ASP A 869 18.65 47.06 -4.06
N VAL A 870 19.67 47.77 -3.60
CA VAL A 870 19.56 48.87 -2.64
C VAL A 870 18.72 50.01 -3.21
N LEU A 871 17.81 50.54 -2.39
CA LEU A 871 17.02 51.72 -2.74
C LEU A 871 17.93 52.94 -3.05
N PRO A 872 17.75 53.62 -4.19
CA PRO A 872 18.39 54.90 -4.48
C PRO A 872 18.02 55.95 -3.44
N ALA A 873 18.98 56.82 -3.08
CA ALA A 873 18.82 57.85 -2.04
C ALA A 873 17.55 58.72 -2.21
N ASN A 874 17.12 58.90 -3.45
CA ASN A 874 16.00 59.72 -3.89
C ASN A 874 14.64 59.11 -3.47
N LEU A 875 14.56 57.78 -3.30
CA LEU A 875 13.35 57.03 -2.98
C LEU A 875 13.23 56.68 -1.49
N ILE A 876 14.35 56.74 -0.74
CA ILE A 876 14.40 56.42 0.70
C ILE A 876 13.46 57.31 1.52
N SER A 877 13.32 58.59 1.15
CA SER A 877 12.44 59.52 1.87
C SER A 877 10.95 59.22 1.71
N ALA A 878 10.53 58.64 0.58
CA ALA A 878 9.13 58.30 0.32
C ALA A 878 8.72 56.96 0.96
N VAL A 879 9.64 56.02 1.09
CA VAL A 879 9.41 54.71 1.73
C VAL A 879 9.34 54.84 3.26
N ARG A 880 10.14 55.73 3.87
CA ARG A 880 10.11 56.00 5.33
C ARG A 880 8.80 56.58 5.83
N SER A 881 8.05 57.31 5.00
CA SER A 881 6.72 57.81 5.36
C SER A 881 5.61 56.76 5.32
N ALA A 882 5.83 55.62 4.65
CA ALA A 882 4.83 54.56 4.46
C ALA A 882 4.97 53.38 5.45
N ALA A 883 6.18 53.10 5.94
CA ALA A 883 6.42 51.96 6.85
C ALA A 883 6.32 52.38 8.33
N GLN A 884 5.20 52.11 8.99
CA GLN A 884 5.15 52.17 10.45
C GLN A 884 5.93 50.99 11.06
N PRO A 885 6.70 51.21 12.16
CA PRO A 885 7.44 50.15 12.81
C PRO A 885 6.48 49.11 13.42
N LEU A 886 6.41 47.93 12.80
CA LEU A 886 5.62 46.80 13.28
C LEU A 886 6.42 46.04 14.33
N HIS A 887 5.83 45.76 15.49
CA HIS A 887 6.48 44.95 16.52
C HIS A 887 6.01 43.50 16.37
N VAL A 888 6.94 42.58 16.12
CA VAL A 888 6.65 41.17 15.82
C VAL A 888 7.22 40.29 16.94
N GLY A 889 6.37 39.47 17.56
CA GLY A 889 6.74 38.53 18.61
C GLY A 889 5.63 38.35 19.64
N ASP A 890 5.54 37.15 20.23
CA ASP A 890 4.54 36.87 21.25
C ASP A 890 5.10 37.13 22.67
N LEU A 891 4.57 38.18 23.33
CA LEU A 891 4.97 38.53 24.69
C LEU A 891 4.31 37.57 25.68
N ARG A 892 5.12 36.74 26.36
CA ARG A 892 4.69 35.91 27.48
C ARG A 892 4.93 36.67 28.79
N LEU A 893 3.89 36.84 29.59
CA LEU A 893 3.97 37.59 30.85
C LEU A 893 4.91 36.92 31.87
N ALA A 894 5.09 35.61 31.79
CA ALA A 894 6.04 34.87 32.65
C ALA A 894 7.50 35.25 32.35
N ASP A 895 7.84 35.51 31.09
CA ASP A 895 9.18 35.90 30.68
C ASP A 895 9.44 37.37 31.03
N LEU A 896 8.44 38.23 30.81
CA LEU A 896 8.50 39.62 31.26
C LEU A 896 8.71 39.71 32.78
N ARG A 897 8.05 38.84 33.57
CA ARG A 897 8.27 38.76 35.02
C ARG A 897 9.73 38.44 35.36
N ARG A 898 10.33 37.43 34.72
CA ARG A 898 11.74 37.05 34.95
C ARG A 898 12.69 38.18 34.57
N ALA A 899 12.45 38.83 33.42
CA ALA A 899 13.24 39.96 32.95
C ALA A 899 13.18 41.14 33.93
N MET A 900 11.99 41.50 34.40
CA MET A 900 11.81 42.58 35.38
C MET A 900 12.44 42.26 36.73
N GLN A 901 12.36 41.00 37.19
CA GLN A 901 13.06 40.54 38.40
C GLN A 901 14.58 40.60 38.26
N SER A 902 15.13 40.22 37.10
CA SER A 902 16.57 40.35 36.83
C SER A 902 17.05 41.80 36.75
N ALA A 903 16.15 42.74 36.40
CA ALA A 903 16.41 44.17 36.40
C ALA A 903 16.25 44.83 37.79
N GLY A 904 15.91 44.05 38.83
CA GLY A 904 15.78 44.52 40.21
C GLY A 904 14.40 45.03 40.61
N HIS A 905 13.37 44.81 39.80
CA HIS A 905 11.99 45.17 40.11
C HIS A 905 11.21 44.00 40.74
N THR A 906 10.28 44.31 41.63
CA THR A 906 9.34 43.33 42.21
C THR A 906 8.21 43.06 41.22
N ALA A 907 8.13 41.84 40.67
CA ALA A 907 7.11 41.48 39.68
C ALA A 907 6.31 40.24 40.14
N GLU A 908 5.01 40.42 40.36
CA GLU A 908 4.09 39.42 40.90
C GLU A 908 2.83 39.29 40.05
N PHE A 909 2.33 38.06 39.88
CA PHE A 909 1.04 37.85 39.26
C PHE A 909 -0.07 38.08 40.27
N ARG A 910 -1.04 38.94 39.93
CA ARG A 910 -2.35 38.99 40.58
C ARG A 910 -3.36 38.38 39.61
N GLY A 911 -4.28 37.56 40.11
CA GLY A 911 -5.17 36.69 39.32
C GLY A 911 -5.81 37.36 38.08
N GLU A 912 -6.22 36.54 37.11
CA GLU A 912 -6.67 36.94 35.76
C GLU A 912 -5.55 37.40 34.80
N GLY A 913 -4.39 36.74 34.85
CA GLY A 913 -3.34 36.97 33.84
C GLY A 913 -2.77 38.39 33.85
N THR A 914 -2.78 39.08 34.99
CA THR A 914 -2.24 40.43 35.14
C THR A 914 -0.91 40.39 35.90
N LEU A 915 0.15 40.94 35.33
CA LEU A 915 1.46 41.08 35.97
C LEU A 915 1.59 42.46 36.59
N VAL A 916 1.81 42.54 37.90
CA VAL A 916 2.01 43.80 38.61
C VAL A 916 3.49 43.97 38.94
N VAL A 917 4.08 45.09 38.50
CA VAL A 917 5.47 45.47 38.73
C VAL A 917 5.52 46.63 39.73
N ASP A 918 6.32 46.47 40.79
CA ASP A 918 6.57 47.44 41.87
C ASP A 918 5.30 47.99 42.52
N GLY A 919 4.20 47.23 42.47
CA GLY A 919 2.89 47.65 42.97
C GLY A 919 2.29 48.88 42.27
N THR A 920 2.89 49.35 41.17
CA THR A 920 2.58 50.64 40.52
C THR A 920 2.22 50.53 39.05
N VAL A 921 2.67 49.47 38.36
CA VAL A 921 2.38 49.24 36.93
C VAL A 921 1.75 47.85 36.76
N ALA A 922 0.58 47.79 36.14
CA ALA A 922 -0.09 46.55 35.78
C ALA A 922 0.04 46.31 34.27
N VAL A 923 0.51 45.13 33.89
CA VAL A 923 0.60 44.67 32.50
C VAL A 923 -0.40 43.53 32.31
N ARG A 924 -1.36 43.72 31.41
CA ARG A 924 -2.37 42.72 31.06
C ARG A 924 -2.22 42.33 29.60
N LYS A 925 -2.41 41.05 29.30
CA LYS A 925 -2.51 40.54 27.93
C LYS A 925 -3.94 40.07 27.69
N THR A 926 -4.63 40.70 26.75
CA THR A 926 -5.98 40.27 26.33
C THR A 926 -5.91 38.98 25.51
N SER A 927 -7.01 38.24 25.42
CA SER A 927 -7.12 37.01 24.61
C SER A 927 -6.84 37.24 23.11
N ALA A 928 -7.02 38.48 22.63
CA ALA A 928 -6.69 38.91 21.27
C ALA A 928 -5.19 39.29 21.07
N GLY A 929 -4.32 39.03 22.06
CA GLY A 929 -2.88 39.29 21.96
C GLY A 929 -2.45 40.73 22.18
N ARG A 930 -3.38 41.66 22.47
CA ARG A 930 -3.07 43.06 22.79
C ARG A 930 -2.54 43.17 24.21
N VAL A 931 -1.40 43.84 24.38
CA VAL A 931 -0.77 44.11 25.67
C VAL A 931 -1.16 45.51 26.15
N GLU A 932 -1.82 45.59 27.29
CA GLU A 932 -2.23 46.82 27.95
C GLU A 932 -1.33 47.07 29.15
N VAL A 933 -0.79 48.28 29.26
CA VAL A 933 0.08 48.70 30.37
C VAL A 933 -0.59 49.87 31.07
N GLU A 934 -1.07 49.64 32.28
CA GLU A 934 -1.77 50.63 33.09
C GLU A 934 -0.92 51.01 34.31
N SER A 935 -0.89 52.30 34.65
CA SER A 935 -0.29 52.75 35.91
C SER A 935 -1.39 52.86 36.97
N VAL A 936 -1.21 52.12 38.08
CA VAL A 936 -2.16 52.05 39.18
C VAL A 936 -1.51 52.70 40.40
N GLY A 937 -1.59 54.04 40.51
CA GLY A 937 -1.05 54.76 41.68
C GLY A 937 -1.01 56.30 41.57
N MET A 938 -1.11 56.98 42.70
CA MET A 938 -1.01 58.45 42.87
C MET A 938 0.46 58.91 42.66
N PRO A 939 0.72 60.12 42.12
CA PRO A 939 2.04 60.49 41.60
C PRO A 939 3.00 60.91 42.71
N THR A 940 3.46 59.94 43.50
CA THR A 940 4.57 60.13 44.43
C THR A 940 5.55 58.99 44.26
N ALA A 941 6.71 59.34 43.70
CA ALA A 941 7.90 58.52 43.45
C ALA A 941 7.84 57.49 42.29
N ARG A 942 8.59 57.82 41.22
CA ARG A 942 9.04 57.00 40.08
C ARG A 942 8.13 56.95 38.84
N ARG A 943 8.06 58.06 38.09
CA ARG A 943 7.72 58.04 36.64
C ARG A 943 8.61 57.06 35.83
N SER A 944 9.79 56.68 36.35
CA SER A 944 10.75 55.79 35.69
C SER A 944 10.22 54.37 35.45
N THR A 945 9.47 53.81 36.40
CA THR A 945 9.10 52.38 36.36
C THR A 945 8.18 52.05 35.18
N PHE A 946 7.25 52.94 34.82
CA PHE A 946 6.42 52.77 33.62
C PHE A 946 7.24 52.76 32.33
N TYR A 947 8.23 53.66 32.21
CA TYR A 947 9.09 53.71 31.03
C TYR A 947 10.06 52.53 30.97
N GLU A 948 10.54 52.04 32.11
CA GLU A 948 11.39 50.85 32.23
C GLU A 948 10.63 49.57 31.87
N VAL A 949 9.39 49.41 32.37
CA VAL A 949 8.50 48.30 31.99
C VAL A 949 8.21 48.36 30.48
N ARG A 950 7.87 49.54 29.96
CA ARG A 950 7.61 49.73 28.53
C ARG A 950 8.84 49.43 27.67
N LYS A 951 10.02 49.85 28.10
CA LYS A 951 11.30 49.55 27.42
C LYS A 951 11.58 48.05 27.41
N MET A 952 11.40 47.36 28.54
CA MET A 952 11.59 45.90 28.63
C MET A 952 10.58 45.12 27.78
N ILE A 953 9.35 45.62 27.63
CA ILE A 953 8.38 45.03 26.69
C ILE A 953 8.88 45.17 25.25
N TYR A 954 9.39 46.33 24.85
CA TYR A 954 9.92 46.53 23.50
C TYR A 954 11.20 45.75 23.24
N ASP A 955 12.10 45.61 24.22
CA ASP A 955 13.32 44.81 24.10
C ASP A 955 13.00 43.30 23.92
N ASN A 956 11.80 42.86 24.31
CA ASN A 956 11.30 41.50 24.11
C ASN A 956 10.54 41.28 22.80
N LEU A 957 10.35 42.32 21.99
CA LEU A 957 9.64 42.28 20.71
C LEU A 957 10.60 42.65 19.57
N ALA A 958 10.50 41.96 18.43
CA ALA A 958 11.29 42.33 17.26
C ALA A 958 10.70 43.59 16.63
N VAL A 959 11.56 44.55 16.25
CA VAL A 959 11.10 45.79 15.59
C VAL A 959 11.31 45.66 14.09
N VAL A 960 10.22 45.50 13.36
CA VAL A 960 10.15 45.54 11.90
C VAL A 960 9.93 47.00 11.49
N ALA A 961 11.02 47.77 11.41
CA ALA A 961 11.00 49.11 10.82
C ALA A 961 11.66 49.02 9.43
N GLY A 962 11.02 49.57 8.39
CA GLY A 962 11.65 49.65 7.07
C GLY A 962 12.97 50.41 7.17
N ALA A 963 14.08 49.73 6.83
CA ALA A 963 15.44 50.30 6.89
C ALA A 963 15.65 51.37 5.80
#